data_AF-A0A2V5JGN5-F1
#
_entry.id   AF-A0A2V5JGN5-F1
#
_cell.length_a   1.000
_cell.length_b   1.000
_cell.length_c   1.000
_cell.angle_alpha   90.00
_cell.angle_beta   90.00
_cell.angle_gamma   90.00
#
_symmetry.space_group_name_H-M   'P 1'
#
loop_
_entity.id
_entity.type
_entity.pdbx_description
1 polymer ?
#
loop_
_entity_poly.entity_id
_entity_poly.type
_entity_poly.pdbx_seq_one_letter_code
_entity_poly.pdbx_strand_id
1 'polypeptide(L)'
;MNREEPGFARGSSRWAPLLSTDGWVLFLASLISRLYLGVLLCLALIAVLPALLGWHGTVVQSGSMEPHISAGDVVLAAGFDSSHKVPVGGVVEFTSPAEAEPSGVEKTRLHRIVAENTDGTFITAGDANAVIDSTPLKREQITGQARLLVPYMGLPGLWLGQGNFPALAWWSVLTLLAVGLAVFGVRTPDDENQTGDSPDTVDHSPDHSSDAGTADPGVSGAGAAGAPVGDDPQAPPPTRTRHVKMGAAVGLVTALTILVVATSTTFSSAAFTATSATRGSTFAAAADWTPPQVTLSSPGTTVRGSVALTVVASDAETGIRNVAIQYLPSGGAWTTLCTQTAEPYTCLWNTQTVPDGVYSFRAIARDNSGLSTTSATLQTTVANAFAVLFNSPADTVRGNVNLGVTLNSPGNTVYAVRVEYSVAGANKWNTLCLNLLSPYQCIWATNTFANDFYDLRAVAVSGTTSTYSDTVTDVQVDNVAPTVTMSDPGSPLRGVSTFAAVATDADSGVNNLQIQYLRTGTSTWVTLCTVADAPYSCRLDTTVLTNASYNFRAVAVDEAGNSTISTAVTNRLVDNTVSSVSMEDPGVYLSGNATLTAAANSTAGVSNIRIQSSPAGANTWSTRCTVAAAPYVCIWDTKTVADGLYDFRSILTDGAGKETISTAVTGRRVDNSPFRAADVQAANGTGVLGKFDAGDTLTFGYSQQVNLASVSPGWAGAALPVIVRLRDGNVAGLGTGSNGDTVDIQRPGSSVNLGSVNTKGNFAKSKKTISFNATMTAATVTVGGVPRTVVTVTLGVPTSGAGSLRTSTTSVAMVWTPTSSVTSTSGVTCSIAPMTESGALDRDF
;
A
#
# COMPACT_ATOMS: atom_id res chain seq x y z
N MET A 1 29.42 45.50 -48.60
CA MET A 1 29.47 44.10 -49.04
C MET A 1 28.45 43.32 -48.23
N ASN A 2 27.69 42.45 -48.87
CA ASN A 2 26.44 41.93 -48.31
C ASN A 2 26.67 40.61 -47.55
N ARG A 3 25.87 40.38 -46.50
CA ARG A 3 25.19 39.09 -46.32
C ARG A 3 23.95 39.24 -45.44
N GLU A 4 22.98 38.38 -45.70
CA GLU A 4 21.66 38.31 -45.05
C GLU A 4 21.68 37.29 -43.89
N GLU A 5 20.65 37.35 -43.03
CA GLU A 5 19.95 36.24 -42.32
C GLU A 5 18.80 36.90 -41.48
N PRO A 6 17.77 36.18 -40.99
CA PRO A 6 16.39 36.64 -41.25
C PRO A 6 15.56 37.03 -40.00
N GLY A 7 14.39 37.63 -40.26
CA GLY A 7 13.46 38.11 -39.22
C GLY A 7 12.48 37.06 -38.68
N PHE A 8 12.06 37.26 -37.42
CA PHE A 8 11.05 36.44 -36.73
C PHE A 8 9.87 37.31 -36.29
N ALA A 9 8.69 37.08 -36.87
CA ALA A 9 7.45 37.73 -36.42
C ALA A 9 6.82 36.95 -35.25
N ARG A 10 6.66 37.60 -34.08
CA ARG A 10 5.89 37.03 -32.97
C ARG A 10 4.40 37.26 -33.19
N GLY A 11 3.61 36.19 -33.23
CA GLY A 11 2.15 36.28 -33.20
C GLY A 11 1.65 36.84 -31.86
N SER A 12 0.69 37.76 -31.91
CA SER A 12 0.04 38.32 -30.73
C SER A 12 -0.88 37.29 -30.07
N SER A 13 -0.79 37.13 -28.75
CA SER A 13 -1.55 36.13 -28.01
C SER A 13 -3.00 36.58 -27.77
N ARG A 14 -3.96 35.66 -27.92
CA ARG A 14 -5.42 35.87 -27.73
C ARG A 14 -5.86 36.14 -26.28
N TRP A 15 -4.98 36.66 -25.43
CA TRP A 15 -5.18 36.79 -23.97
C TRP A 15 -5.11 38.24 -23.48
N ALA A 16 -4.72 39.20 -24.33
CA ALA A 16 -4.55 40.61 -23.96
C ALA A 16 -5.78 41.29 -23.31
N PRO A 17 -7.06 41.01 -23.69
CA PRO A 17 -8.21 41.68 -23.07
C PRO A 17 -8.43 41.32 -21.59
N LEU A 18 -7.97 40.13 -21.15
CA LEU A 18 -8.11 39.64 -19.78
C LEU A 18 -7.10 40.24 -18.79
N LEU A 19 -6.33 41.26 -19.22
CA LEU A 19 -5.37 41.99 -18.39
C LEU A 19 -5.70 43.50 -18.27
N SER A 20 -6.86 43.93 -18.79
CA SER A 20 -7.41 45.26 -18.46
C SER A 20 -7.99 45.28 -17.05
N THR A 21 -7.81 46.39 -16.33
CA THR A 21 -8.40 46.63 -15.00
C THR A 21 -9.92 46.45 -14.99
N ASP A 22 -10.60 46.93 -16.03
CA ASP A 22 -12.07 46.94 -16.08
C ASP A 22 -12.64 45.52 -16.30
N GLY A 23 -11.90 44.69 -17.04
CA GLY A 23 -12.23 43.27 -17.25
C GLY A 23 -12.14 42.46 -15.96
N TRP A 24 -11.13 42.73 -15.11
CA TRP A 24 -11.01 42.10 -13.79
C TRP A 24 -12.13 42.54 -12.85
N VAL A 25 -12.50 43.83 -12.85
CA VAL A 25 -13.61 44.33 -12.01
C VAL A 25 -14.93 43.65 -12.38
N LEU A 26 -15.28 43.54 -13.67
CA LEU A 26 -16.50 42.87 -14.11
C LEU A 26 -16.48 41.35 -13.84
N PHE A 27 -15.34 40.68 -14.07
CA PHE A 27 -15.19 39.26 -13.74
C PHE A 27 -15.35 38.98 -12.25
N LEU A 28 -14.68 39.75 -11.39
CA LEU A 28 -14.79 39.65 -9.93
C LEU A 28 -16.22 39.97 -9.46
N ALA A 29 -16.85 41.02 -9.99
CA ALA A 29 -18.23 41.37 -9.65
C ALA A 29 -19.22 40.26 -10.05
N SER A 30 -19.05 39.64 -11.22
CA SER A 30 -19.89 38.50 -11.65
C SER A 30 -19.64 37.25 -10.79
N LEU A 31 -18.39 36.97 -10.42
CA LEU A 31 -18.02 35.86 -9.54
C LEU A 31 -18.58 36.03 -8.13
N ILE A 32 -18.42 37.21 -7.51
CA ILE A 32 -18.97 37.56 -6.20
C ILE A 32 -20.50 37.49 -6.24
N SER A 33 -21.14 38.00 -7.30
CA SER A 33 -22.60 37.92 -7.45
C SER A 33 -23.12 36.48 -7.55
N ARG A 34 -22.40 35.61 -8.27
CA ARG A 34 -22.72 34.18 -8.36
C ARG A 34 -22.50 33.45 -7.04
N LEU A 35 -21.47 33.81 -6.28
CA LEU A 35 -21.22 33.26 -4.94
C LEU A 35 -22.34 33.67 -3.97
N TYR A 36 -22.69 34.96 -3.94
CA TYR A 36 -23.78 35.51 -3.13
C TYR A 36 -25.13 34.82 -3.41
N LEU A 37 -25.52 34.73 -4.70
CA LEU A 37 -26.76 34.05 -5.09
C LEU A 37 -26.72 32.53 -4.83
N GLY A 38 -25.56 31.91 -4.97
CA GLY A 38 -25.36 30.49 -4.65
C GLY A 38 -25.50 30.21 -3.14
N VAL A 39 -24.98 31.09 -2.29
CA VAL A 39 -25.15 31.03 -0.83
C VAL A 39 -26.61 31.26 -0.44
N LEU A 40 -27.28 32.28 -0.98
CA LEU A 40 -28.71 32.51 -0.73
C LEU A 40 -29.58 31.33 -1.17
N LEU A 41 -29.33 30.74 -2.34
CA LEU A 41 -30.05 29.55 -2.80
C LEU A 41 -29.79 28.36 -1.87
N CYS A 42 -28.55 28.13 -1.46
CA CYS A 42 -28.19 27.04 -0.57
C CYS A 42 -28.89 27.18 0.79
N LEU A 43 -28.85 28.36 1.40
CA LEU A 43 -29.53 28.65 2.66
C LEU A 43 -31.07 28.56 2.52
N ALA A 44 -31.65 29.04 1.42
CA ALA A 44 -33.08 28.87 1.14
C ALA A 44 -33.48 27.39 1.01
N LEU A 45 -32.68 26.58 0.30
CA LEU A 45 -32.89 25.13 0.21
C LEU A 45 -32.75 24.46 1.58
N ILE A 46 -31.77 24.85 2.40
CA ILE A 46 -31.60 24.32 3.76
C ILE A 46 -32.78 24.71 4.67
N ALA A 47 -33.37 25.90 4.50
CA ALA A 47 -34.56 26.32 5.23
C ALA A 47 -35.84 25.56 4.83
N VAL A 48 -35.98 25.19 3.55
CA VAL A 48 -37.21 24.59 3.00
C VAL A 48 -37.20 23.06 2.94
N LEU A 49 -36.06 22.43 2.62
CA LEU A 49 -35.98 20.97 2.43
C LEU A 49 -36.38 20.15 3.68
N PRO A 50 -36.01 20.53 4.93
CA PRO A 50 -36.43 19.80 6.12
C PRO A 50 -37.94 19.84 6.39
N ALA A 51 -38.70 20.74 5.76
CA ALA A 51 -40.16 20.71 5.84
C ALA A 51 -40.77 19.45 5.19
N LEU A 52 -40.07 18.86 4.21
CA LEU A 52 -40.42 17.54 3.64
C LEU A 52 -40.26 16.38 4.64
N LEU A 53 -39.56 16.63 5.76
CA LEU A 53 -39.35 15.68 6.87
C LEU A 53 -40.22 16.03 8.09
N GLY A 54 -41.23 16.89 7.93
CA GLY A 54 -42.16 17.29 9.00
C GLY A 54 -41.60 18.29 10.01
N TRP A 55 -40.48 18.96 9.70
CA TRP A 55 -39.98 20.07 10.51
C TRP A 55 -40.68 21.38 10.11
N HIS A 56 -40.85 22.31 11.05
CA HIS A 56 -41.36 23.66 10.78
C HIS A 56 -40.25 24.70 10.94
N GLY A 57 -40.31 25.77 10.15
CA GLY A 57 -39.36 26.88 10.20
C GLY A 57 -40.01 28.14 10.74
N THR A 58 -39.48 28.68 11.83
CA THR A 58 -39.93 29.95 12.42
C THR A 58 -38.88 31.04 12.23
N VAL A 59 -39.33 32.24 11.85
CA VAL A 59 -38.47 33.43 11.72
C VAL A 59 -38.34 34.08 13.08
N VAL A 60 -37.11 34.30 13.53
CA VAL A 60 -36.82 34.89 14.84
C VAL A 60 -37.08 36.39 14.78
N GLN A 61 -38.03 36.88 15.57
CA GLN A 61 -38.49 38.29 15.51
C GLN A 61 -37.80 39.22 16.51
N SER A 62 -37.05 38.68 17.48
CA SER A 62 -36.48 39.43 18.61
C SER A 62 -35.13 38.85 19.05
N GLY A 63 -34.19 39.70 19.45
CA GLY A 63 -32.86 39.33 19.93
C GLY A 63 -32.79 38.65 21.30
N SER A 64 -33.90 38.09 21.82
CA SER A 64 -33.91 37.42 23.13
C SER A 64 -33.04 36.16 23.20
N MET A 65 -32.61 35.64 22.05
CA MET A 65 -31.72 34.48 21.91
C MET A 65 -30.29 34.85 21.44
N GLU A 66 -29.94 36.13 21.43
CA GLU A 66 -28.58 36.59 21.14
C GLU A 66 -27.60 36.15 22.25
N PRO A 67 -26.30 35.92 21.94
CA PRO A 67 -25.66 36.07 20.64
C PRO A 67 -25.79 34.85 19.71
N HIS A 68 -26.42 33.76 20.14
CA HIS A 68 -26.40 32.48 19.42
C HIS A 68 -27.44 32.38 18.29
N ILE A 69 -28.55 33.11 18.40
CA ILE A 69 -29.64 33.17 17.41
C ILE A 69 -30.09 34.63 17.31
N SER A 70 -30.00 35.22 16.13
CA SER A 70 -30.26 36.65 15.90
C SER A 70 -31.66 36.89 15.32
N ALA A 71 -32.18 38.10 15.50
CA ALA A 71 -33.41 38.52 14.83
C ALA A 71 -33.21 38.52 13.30
N GLY A 72 -34.07 37.80 12.58
CA GLY A 72 -33.97 37.58 11.14
C GLY A 72 -33.34 36.24 10.73
N ASP A 73 -32.92 35.41 11.69
CA ASP A 73 -32.59 34.01 11.42
C ASP A 73 -33.85 33.16 11.27
N VAL A 74 -33.73 32.00 10.60
CA VAL A 74 -34.77 30.97 10.55
C VAL A 74 -34.33 29.78 11.40
N VAL A 75 -35.14 29.41 12.39
CA VAL A 75 -34.91 28.20 13.21
C VAL A 75 -35.83 27.10 12.72
N LEU A 76 -35.26 25.94 12.42
CA LEU A 76 -36.00 24.74 12.04
C LEU A 76 -36.18 23.85 13.26
N ALA A 77 -37.43 23.69 13.67
CA ALA A 77 -37.84 22.86 14.79
C ALA A 77 -38.41 21.52 14.31
N ALA A 78 -37.97 20.44 14.94
CA ALA A 78 -38.57 19.12 14.78
C ALA A 78 -39.74 18.97 15.76
N GLY A 79 -40.87 18.43 15.30
CA GLY A 79 -42.04 18.17 16.15
C GLY A 79 -41.69 17.26 17.33
N PHE A 80 -42.07 17.67 18.55
CA PHE A 80 -41.46 17.15 19.78
C PHE A 80 -42.40 16.25 20.60
N ASP A 81 -42.71 15.08 20.05
CA ASP A 81 -43.66 14.11 20.64
C ASP A 81 -43.41 13.82 22.13
N SER A 82 -44.52 13.78 22.86
CA SER A 82 -44.69 13.43 24.28
C SER A 82 -43.79 12.30 24.80
N SER A 83 -43.49 11.27 24.00
CA SER A 83 -42.63 10.15 24.37
C SER A 83 -41.17 10.54 24.64
N HIS A 84 -40.71 11.67 24.12
CA HIS A 84 -39.31 12.10 24.21
C HIS A 84 -39.07 12.97 25.46
N LYS A 85 -38.03 12.62 26.24
CA LYS A 85 -37.59 13.43 27.39
C LYS A 85 -37.11 14.81 26.91
N VAL A 86 -37.56 15.83 27.63
CA VAL A 86 -37.19 17.23 27.45
C VAL A 86 -35.69 17.47 27.66
N PRO A 87 -34.98 18.10 26.71
CA PRO A 87 -33.55 18.39 26.85
C PRO A 87 -33.33 19.69 27.66
N VAL A 88 -33.02 19.56 28.95
CA VAL A 88 -32.52 20.69 29.74
C VAL A 88 -31.20 21.18 29.12
N GLY A 89 -31.07 22.50 28.96
CA GLY A 89 -30.02 23.17 28.17
C GLY A 89 -30.34 23.30 26.67
N GLY A 90 -31.36 22.61 26.16
CA GLY A 90 -31.82 22.69 24.77
C GLY A 90 -32.74 23.89 24.50
N VAL A 91 -32.79 24.33 23.24
CA VAL A 91 -33.71 25.37 22.76
C VAL A 91 -34.99 24.71 22.22
N VAL A 92 -36.14 25.22 22.63
CA VAL A 92 -37.46 24.70 22.27
C VAL A 92 -38.38 25.79 21.75
N GLU A 93 -39.28 25.39 20.86
CA GLU A 93 -40.42 26.19 20.41
C GLU A 93 -41.65 25.79 21.23
N PHE A 94 -42.43 26.78 21.68
CA PHE A 94 -43.63 26.57 22.48
C PHE A 94 -44.66 27.69 22.30
N THR A 95 -45.94 27.38 22.54
CA THR A 95 -47.00 28.41 22.60
C THR A 95 -47.07 29.00 24.00
N SER A 96 -46.69 30.27 24.10
CA SER A 96 -46.88 31.11 25.29
C SER A 96 -48.36 31.50 25.41
N PRO A 97 -49.03 31.24 26.54
CA PRO A 97 -50.46 31.49 26.71
C PRO A 97 -50.77 32.99 26.80
N ALA A 98 -52.01 33.38 26.49
CA ALA A 98 -52.42 34.78 26.38
C ALA A 98 -52.19 35.59 27.67
N GLU A 99 -52.30 34.96 28.84
CA GLU A 99 -52.09 35.56 30.17
C GLU A 99 -50.61 35.85 30.48
N ALA A 100 -49.67 35.18 29.79
CA ALA A 100 -48.23 35.40 29.93
C ALA A 100 -47.67 36.44 28.94
N GLU A 101 -48.47 36.87 27.96
CA GLU A 101 -48.06 37.85 26.95
C GLU A 101 -48.56 39.26 27.29
N PRO A 102 -47.69 40.30 27.26
CA PRO A 102 -48.10 41.69 27.44
C PRO A 102 -49.14 42.19 26.42
N SER A 103 -49.36 41.44 25.33
CA SER A 103 -50.39 41.72 24.32
C SER A 103 -51.73 41.00 24.55
N GLY A 104 -51.87 40.14 25.56
CA GLY A 104 -53.13 39.42 25.84
C GLY A 104 -53.55 38.43 24.73
N VAL A 105 -52.59 37.93 23.95
CA VAL A 105 -52.77 37.07 22.77
C VAL A 105 -51.65 36.04 22.76
N GLU A 106 -51.98 34.77 22.54
CA GLU A 106 -51.02 33.66 22.48
C GLU A 106 -49.93 33.90 21.41
N LYS A 107 -48.69 33.51 21.73
CA LYS A 107 -47.54 33.69 20.84
C LYS A 107 -46.60 32.49 20.88
N THR A 108 -46.14 32.07 19.72
CA THR A 108 -45.00 31.16 19.62
C THR A 108 -43.75 31.85 20.15
N ARG A 109 -43.08 31.25 21.13
CA ARG A 109 -41.77 31.66 21.64
C ARG A 109 -40.73 30.58 21.37
N LEU A 110 -39.48 31.01 21.28
CA LEU A 110 -38.30 30.16 21.13
C LEU A 110 -37.29 30.54 22.23
N HIS A 111 -37.17 29.74 23.28
CA HIS A 111 -36.25 29.98 24.40
C HIS A 111 -35.51 28.69 24.82
N ARG A 112 -34.45 28.82 25.61
CA ARG A 112 -33.69 27.70 26.17
C ARG A 112 -34.32 27.21 27.46
N ILE A 113 -34.42 25.90 27.65
CA ILE A 113 -34.83 25.29 28.91
C ILE A 113 -33.65 25.33 29.88
N VAL A 114 -33.79 26.05 30.99
CA VAL A 114 -32.72 26.22 31.99
C VAL A 114 -32.86 25.25 33.18
N ALA A 115 -34.09 24.80 33.50
CA ALA A 115 -34.34 23.84 34.57
C ALA A 115 -35.63 23.02 34.37
N GLU A 116 -35.73 21.90 35.08
CA GLU A 116 -36.92 21.06 35.26
C GLU A 116 -37.30 21.13 36.75
N ASN A 117 -38.54 21.55 37.05
CA ASN A 117 -39.07 21.71 38.40
C ASN A 117 -39.49 20.35 38.99
N THR A 118 -39.61 20.28 40.32
CA THR A 118 -40.05 19.08 41.04
C THR A 118 -41.50 18.68 40.80
N ASP A 119 -42.29 19.52 40.12
CA ASP A 119 -43.66 19.24 39.68
C ASP A 119 -43.76 18.78 38.21
N GLY A 120 -42.62 18.68 37.49
CA GLY A 120 -42.57 18.32 36.08
C GLY A 120 -42.80 19.48 35.09
N THR A 121 -42.86 20.73 35.56
CA THR A 121 -42.83 21.91 34.69
C THR A 121 -41.39 22.32 34.34
N PHE A 122 -41.21 23.07 33.26
CA PHE A 122 -39.91 23.49 32.75
C PHE A 122 -39.75 25.01 32.87
N ILE A 123 -38.59 25.47 33.30
CA ILE A 123 -38.23 26.90 33.31
C ILE A 123 -37.50 27.20 32.01
N THR A 124 -37.96 28.20 31.27
CA THR A 124 -37.30 28.73 30.07
C THR A 124 -36.65 30.09 30.32
N ALA A 125 -35.65 30.43 29.51
CA ALA A 125 -35.08 31.77 29.41
C ALA A 125 -34.54 31.99 27.98
N GLY A 126 -34.59 33.23 27.51
CA GLY A 126 -33.84 33.63 26.32
C GLY A 126 -32.35 33.75 26.66
N ASP A 127 -31.46 33.38 25.73
CA ASP A 127 -30.00 33.47 25.94
C ASP A 127 -29.52 34.89 26.29
N ALA A 128 -30.22 35.93 25.81
CA ALA A 128 -29.95 37.34 26.14
C ALA A 128 -30.71 37.85 27.38
N ASN A 129 -31.66 37.06 27.92
CA ASN A 129 -32.54 37.50 29.00
C ASN A 129 -31.91 37.17 30.37
N ALA A 130 -31.49 38.19 31.12
CA ALA A 130 -30.98 38.05 32.48
C ALA A 130 -32.03 37.60 33.53
N VAL A 131 -33.31 37.46 33.12
CA VAL A 131 -34.44 37.04 33.95
C VAL A 131 -35.13 35.87 33.24
N ILE A 132 -35.38 34.78 33.98
CA ILE A 132 -36.13 33.61 33.51
C ILE A 132 -37.59 33.97 33.19
N ASP A 133 -38.23 33.23 32.27
CA ASP A 133 -39.66 33.41 32.00
C ASP A 133 -40.48 33.13 33.28
N SER A 134 -41.44 34.02 33.58
CA SER A 134 -42.23 34.00 34.82
C SER A 134 -43.28 32.89 34.90
N THR A 135 -43.55 32.19 33.79
CA THR A 135 -44.60 31.18 33.67
C THR A 135 -43.97 29.82 33.39
N PRO A 136 -43.99 28.86 34.35
CA PRO A 136 -43.46 27.52 34.13
C PRO A 136 -44.19 26.78 33.01
N LEU A 137 -43.43 26.22 32.08
CA LEU A 137 -43.91 25.59 30.85
C LEU A 137 -44.26 24.13 31.09
N LYS A 138 -45.47 23.69 30.73
CA LYS A 138 -45.85 22.28 30.80
C LYS A 138 -45.35 21.49 29.58
N ARG A 139 -45.19 20.17 29.73
CA ARG A 139 -44.66 19.30 28.67
C ARG A 139 -45.45 19.36 27.36
N GLU A 140 -46.76 19.57 27.46
CA GLU A 140 -47.71 19.58 26.35
C GLU A 140 -47.67 20.89 25.54
N GLN A 141 -47.10 21.96 26.11
CA GLN A 141 -46.98 23.27 25.45
C GLN A 141 -45.74 23.37 24.54
N ILE A 142 -44.77 22.46 24.68
CA ILE A 142 -43.58 22.38 23.83
C ILE A 142 -43.98 21.79 22.48
N THR A 143 -44.08 22.64 21.46
CA THR A 143 -44.50 22.27 20.09
C THR A 143 -43.35 21.66 19.29
N GLY A 144 -42.13 22.13 19.51
CA GLY A 144 -40.95 21.70 18.75
C GLY A 144 -39.64 21.83 19.53
N GLN A 145 -38.62 21.11 19.07
CA GLN A 145 -37.24 21.31 19.51
C GLN A 145 -36.43 21.88 18.36
N ALA A 146 -35.70 22.99 18.58
CA ALA A 146 -34.80 23.55 17.58
C ALA A 146 -33.70 22.53 17.20
N ARG A 147 -33.52 22.29 15.90
CA ARG A 147 -32.54 21.33 15.36
C ARG A 147 -31.55 21.94 14.37
N LEU A 148 -31.92 23.00 13.65
CA LEU A 148 -31.03 23.69 12.72
C LEU A 148 -31.31 25.20 12.73
N LEU A 149 -30.24 25.99 12.65
CA LEU A 149 -30.27 27.44 12.47
C LEU A 149 -29.85 27.77 11.04
N VAL A 150 -30.65 28.58 10.34
CA VAL A 150 -30.33 29.11 9.01
C VAL A 150 -30.24 30.64 9.13
N PRO A 151 -29.01 31.20 9.22
CA PRO A 151 -28.84 32.61 9.55
C PRO A 151 -29.31 33.54 8.42
N TYR A 152 -29.76 34.74 8.80
CA TYR A 152 -30.14 35.86 7.93
C TYR A 152 -31.30 35.65 6.93
N MET A 153 -31.73 34.41 6.65
CA MET A 153 -32.73 34.12 5.61
C MET A 153 -34.14 34.64 5.91
N GLY A 154 -34.45 34.91 7.18
CA GLY A 154 -35.73 35.48 7.62
C GLY A 154 -35.79 37.00 7.56
N LEU A 155 -34.66 37.70 7.37
CA LEU A 155 -34.59 39.17 7.36
C LEU A 155 -35.60 39.84 6.42
N PRO A 156 -35.82 39.39 5.16
CA PRO A 156 -36.81 40.01 4.28
C PRO A 156 -38.25 39.94 4.84
N GLY A 157 -38.60 38.82 5.48
CA GLY A 157 -39.90 38.64 6.14
C GLY A 157 -40.01 39.47 7.42
N LEU A 158 -38.93 39.56 8.19
CA LEU A 158 -38.88 40.40 9.40
C LEU A 158 -39.05 41.89 9.07
N TRP A 159 -38.33 42.39 8.06
CA TRP A 159 -38.47 43.78 7.60
C TRP A 159 -39.86 44.08 7.06
N LEU A 160 -40.48 43.14 6.33
CA LEU A 160 -41.86 43.27 5.85
C LEU A 160 -42.86 43.35 7.02
N GLY A 161 -42.73 42.48 8.02
CA GLY A 161 -43.58 42.46 9.21
C GLY A 161 -43.40 43.66 10.14
N GLN A 162 -42.19 44.22 10.21
CA GLN A 162 -41.88 45.44 10.98
C GLN A 162 -42.18 46.75 10.22
N GLY A 163 -42.57 46.69 8.95
CA GLY A 163 -42.75 47.88 8.10
C GLY A 163 -41.43 48.58 7.72
N ASN A 164 -40.28 47.91 7.86
CA ASN A 164 -38.96 48.41 7.47
C ASN A 164 -38.73 48.26 5.94
N PHE A 165 -39.60 48.91 5.17
CA PHE A 165 -39.52 48.95 3.71
C PHE A 165 -38.17 49.45 3.16
N PRO A 166 -37.44 50.40 3.79
CA PRO A 166 -36.11 50.81 3.31
C PRO A 166 -35.08 49.67 3.29
N ALA A 167 -35.01 48.84 4.34
CA ALA A 167 -34.08 47.71 4.38
C ALA A 167 -34.44 46.65 3.34
N LEU A 168 -35.74 46.32 3.24
CA LEU A 168 -36.27 45.38 2.25
C LEU A 168 -36.02 45.84 0.80
N ALA A 169 -36.18 47.14 0.53
CA ALA A 169 -35.92 47.73 -0.78
C ALA A 169 -34.43 47.66 -1.14
N TRP A 170 -33.53 48.03 -0.23
CA TRP A 170 -32.08 47.94 -0.46
C TRP A 170 -31.61 46.50 -0.72
N TRP A 171 -32.05 45.54 0.08
CA TRP A 171 -31.72 44.12 -0.13
C TRP A 171 -32.27 43.60 -1.46
N SER A 172 -33.49 44.00 -1.84
CA SER A 172 -34.09 43.64 -3.13
C SER A 172 -33.30 44.21 -4.31
N VAL A 173 -32.90 45.49 -4.24
CA VAL A 173 -32.09 46.16 -5.27
C VAL A 173 -30.71 45.51 -5.41
N LEU A 174 -30.03 45.21 -4.29
CA LEU A 174 -28.74 44.51 -4.29
C LEU A 174 -28.84 43.09 -4.86
N THR A 175 -29.92 42.36 -4.53
CA THR A 175 -30.16 41.02 -5.06
C THR A 175 -30.46 41.04 -6.57
N LEU A 176 -31.27 41.99 -7.04
CA LEU A 176 -31.53 42.19 -8.47
C LEU A 176 -30.26 42.62 -9.23
N LEU A 177 -29.42 43.48 -8.65
CA LEU A 177 -28.13 43.86 -9.21
C LEU A 177 -27.18 42.65 -9.31
N ALA A 178 -27.12 41.81 -8.29
CA ALA A 178 -26.36 40.57 -8.30
C ALA A 178 -26.87 39.59 -9.38
N VAL A 179 -28.19 39.46 -9.57
CA VAL A 179 -28.75 38.67 -10.69
C VAL A 179 -28.33 39.26 -12.03
N GLY A 180 -28.39 40.59 -12.20
CA GLY A 180 -27.89 41.27 -13.39
C GLY A 180 -26.42 40.99 -13.68
N LEU A 181 -25.54 41.13 -12.69
CA LEU A 181 -24.09 40.87 -12.81
C LEU A 181 -23.77 39.38 -13.01
N ALA A 182 -24.52 38.47 -12.40
CA ALA A 182 -24.36 37.03 -12.58
C ALA A 182 -24.77 36.54 -13.99
N VAL A 183 -25.77 37.19 -14.61
CA VAL A 183 -26.31 36.84 -15.94
C VAL A 183 -25.59 37.58 -17.07
N PHE A 184 -25.35 38.89 -16.92
CA PHE A 184 -24.84 39.77 -17.99
C PHE A 184 -23.38 40.20 -17.81
N GLY A 185 -22.77 40.00 -16.63
CA GLY A 185 -21.39 40.42 -16.32
C GLY A 185 -20.28 39.70 -17.10
N VAL A 186 -20.63 38.78 -18.01
CA VAL A 186 -19.73 38.20 -19.02
C VAL A 186 -20.42 38.26 -20.39
N ARG A 187 -20.51 39.48 -20.95
CA ARG A 187 -20.73 39.71 -22.38
C ARG A 187 -19.42 40.16 -23.01
N THR A 188 -18.94 39.40 -23.99
CA THR A 188 -17.86 39.83 -24.90
C THR A 188 -18.42 40.87 -25.88
N PRO A 189 -17.76 42.03 -26.08
CA PRO A 189 -18.22 43.05 -27.02
C PRO A 189 -17.79 42.69 -28.45
N ASP A 190 -18.50 41.75 -29.07
CA ASP A 190 -18.42 41.39 -30.49
C ASP A 190 -19.86 41.29 -31.04
N ASP A 191 -20.49 42.44 -31.35
CA ASP A 191 -21.69 42.54 -32.22
C ASP A 191 -22.16 44.01 -32.44
N GLU A 192 -21.25 44.97 -32.74
CA GLU A 192 -21.70 46.35 -33.09
C GLU A 192 -20.73 47.19 -33.96
N ASN A 193 -20.32 46.68 -35.14
CA ASN A 193 -19.94 47.57 -36.26
C ASN A 193 -19.92 46.89 -37.66
N GLN A 194 -21.04 46.97 -38.40
CA GLN A 194 -21.06 46.82 -39.86
C GLN A 194 -22.05 47.81 -40.51
N THR A 195 -21.63 49.06 -40.61
CA THR A 195 -22.24 50.05 -41.51
C THR A 195 -21.16 50.71 -42.36
N GLY A 196 -20.80 50.06 -43.47
CA GLY A 196 -19.99 50.63 -44.54
C GLY A 196 -20.88 50.91 -45.74
N ASP A 197 -20.89 52.15 -46.21
CA ASP A 197 -21.71 52.63 -47.33
C ASP A 197 -20.79 53.26 -48.40
N SER A 198 -21.14 53.02 -49.67
CA SER A 198 -20.69 53.73 -50.87
C SER A 198 -19.22 53.60 -51.33
N PRO A 199 -18.95 53.72 -52.64
CA PRO A 199 -19.74 53.12 -53.73
C PRO A 199 -18.86 52.50 -54.86
N ASP A 200 -19.55 52.01 -55.89
CA ASP A 200 -19.08 51.37 -57.13
C ASP A 200 -17.78 51.89 -57.78
N THR A 201 -17.00 50.95 -58.36
CA THR A 201 -16.92 50.79 -59.84
C THR A 201 -16.47 49.39 -60.25
N VAL A 202 -17.28 48.73 -61.10
CA VAL A 202 -16.96 47.96 -62.34
C VAL A 202 -15.45 47.86 -62.67
N ASP A 203 -14.86 46.74 -63.13
CA ASP A 203 -15.32 45.86 -64.23
C ASP A 203 -14.56 44.50 -64.34
N HIS A 204 -15.06 43.63 -65.23
CA HIS A 204 -14.47 42.44 -65.88
C HIS A 204 -14.40 41.08 -65.14
N SER A 205 -15.39 40.25 -65.50
CA SER A 205 -15.38 38.76 -65.58
C SER A 205 -14.63 38.30 -66.88
N PRO A 206 -14.56 37.01 -67.31
CA PRO A 206 -15.23 35.78 -66.85
C PRO A 206 -14.31 34.51 -66.80
N ASP A 207 -14.90 33.32 -66.99
CA ASP A 207 -14.32 32.01 -67.43
C ASP A 207 -13.73 31.06 -66.35
N HIS A 208 -13.95 29.72 -66.35
CA HIS A 208 -14.79 28.82 -67.19
C HIS A 208 -14.95 27.39 -66.54
N SER A 209 -16.13 26.71 -66.66
CA SER A 209 -16.39 25.20 -66.68
C SER A 209 -15.74 24.22 -65.65
N SER A 210 -16.11 22.94 -65.37
CA SER A 210 -17.18 21.92 -65.66
C SER A 210 -16.79 20.59 -64.92
N ASP A 211 -17.54 19.49 -64.72
CA ASP A 211 -18.98 19.09 -64.66
C ASP A 211 -19.05 17.54 -64.32
N ALA A 212 -20.24 16.92 -64.21
CA ALA A 212 -20.57 15.47 -64.10
C ALA A 212 -20.32 14.72 -62.75
N GLY A 213 -21.10 13.69 -62.33
CA GLY A 213 -22.39 13.17 -62.85
C GLY A 213 -22.96 11.87 -62.20
N THR A 214 -24.31 11.74 -62.17
CA THR A 214 -25.20 10.52 -62.29
C THR A 214 -25.20 9.28 -61.34
N ALA A 215 -26.35 9.09 -60.63
CA ALA A 215 -27.41 8.02 -60.75
C ALA A 215 -27.43 6.60 -60.05
N ASP A 216 -28.60 6.34 -59.39
CA ASP A 216 -29.50 5.14 -59.27
C ASP A 216 -29.31 3.87 -58.34
N PRO A 217 -30.41 3.21 -57.82
CA PRO A 217 -30.36 2.25 -56.68
C PRO A 217 -31.25 0.94 -56.76
N GLY A 218 -31.40 0.22 -55.62
CA GLY A 218 -32.41 -0.83 -55.36
C GLY A 218 -32.15 -1.62 -54.03
N VAL A 219 -33.00 -2.51 -53.49
CA VAL A 219 -34.44 -2.83 -53.73
C VAL A 219 -34.99 -3.75 -52.57
N SER A 220 -36.33 -3.90 -52.44
CA SER A 220 -37.14 -4.80 -51.55
C SER A 220 -36.98 -4.73 -50.02
N GLY A 221 -38.02 -4.88 -49.18
CA GLY A 221 -39.46 -5.14 -49.41
C GLY A 221 -39.94 -6.43 -48.72
N ALA A 222 -41.11 -6.53 -48.07
CA ALA A 222 -42.25 -5.59 -47.93
C ALA A 222 -42.46 -5.22 -46.42
N GLY A 223 -43.59 -4.78 -45.84
CA GLY A 223 -45.01 -4.77 -46.23
C GLY A 223 -45.75 -6.08 -45.85
N ALA A 224 -47.04 -6.10 -45.50
CA ALA A 224 -48.06 -5.05 -45.37
C ALA A 224 -49.11 -5.51 -44.29
N ALA A 225 -50.19 -4.82 -43.94
CA ALA A 225 -50.88 -3.62 -44.46
C ALA A 225 -51.62 -2.91 -43.29
N GLY A 226 -52.42 -1.84 -43.43
CA GLY A 226 -52.86 -1.09 -44.61
C GLY A 226 -54.04 -0.15 -44.26
N ALA A 227 -54.58 0.67 -45.18
CA ALA A 227 -54.11 0.92 -46.55
C ALA A 227 -54.47 2.33 -47.11
N PRO A 228 -55.70 2.87 -47.00
CA PRO A 228 -56.12 3.99 -47.86
C PRO A 228 -56.55 5.28 -47.12
N VAL A 229 -56.37 6.49 -47.67
CA VAL A 229 -55.40 6.95 -48.68
C VAL A 229 -55.29 8.49 -48.61
N GLY A 230 -54.18 9.07 -49.09
CA GLY A 230 -53.95 10.51 -49.19
C GLY A 230 -52.45 10.79 -49.26
N ASP A 231 -51.98 11.37 -50.37
CA ASP A 231 -50.57 11.22 -50.78
C ASP A 231 -49.56 12.18 -50.11
N ASP A 232 -48.31 11.71 -50.07
CA ASP A 232 -47.08 12.36 -49.56
C ASP A 232 -45.95 12.16 -50.60
N PRO A 233 -44.81 12.88 -50.54
CA PRO A 233 -43.60 12.16 -50.09
C PRO A 233 -42.58 12.97 -49.25
N GLN A 234 -41.88 12.23 -48.38
CA GLN A 234 -40.98 12.70 -47.32
C GLN A 234 -39.62 13.31 -47.73
N ALA A 235 -38.99 13.98 -46.75
CA ALA A 235 -37.57 14.37 -46.71
C ALA A 235 -36.65 13.31 -46.09
N PRO A 236 -35.30 13.45 -46.19
CA PRO A 236 -34.43 13.51 -44.98
C PRO A 236 -33.18 14.43 -45.23
N PRO A 237 -32.08 14.46 -44.41
CA PRO A 237 -31.80 13.92 -43.06
C PRO A 237 -31.43 15.03 -42.02
N PRO A 238 -31.11 14.71 -40.72
CA PRO A 238 -31.20 15.69 -39.63
C PRO A 238 -29.90 16.41 -39.22
N THR A 239 -30.05 17.59 -38.60
CA THR A 239 -28.98 18.38 -37.96
C THR A 239 -29.07 18.39 -36.43
N ARG A 240 -27.92 18.61 -35.76
CA ARG A 240 -27.79 18.58 -34.29
C ARG A 240 -28.43 19.80 -33.62
N THR A 241 -29.51 19.62 -32.85
CA THR A 241 -30.05 20.65 -31.94
C THR A 241 -29.17 20.83 -30.70
N ARG A 242 -28.35 21.89 -30.67
CA ARG A 242 -27.73 22.37 -29.42
C ARG A 242 -28.81 23.06 -28.56
N HIS A 243 -29.33 22.35 -27.57
CA HIS A 243 -30.32 22.92 -26.65
C HIS A 243 -29.76 24.11 -25.85
N VAL A 244 -30.58 25.15 -25.71
CA VAL A 244 -30.24 26.43 -25.06
C VAL A 244 -30.09 26.24 -23.55
N LYS A 245 -28.98 26.73 -22.97
CA LYS A 245 -28.75 26.75 -21.52
C LYS A 245 -29.52 27.88 -20.82
N MET A 246 -30.86 27.83 -20.84
CA MET A 246 -31.74 28.72 -20.07
C MET A 246 -32.60 27.96 -19.03
N GLY A 247 -32.03 26.91 -18.42
CA GLY A 247 -32.71 26.12 -17.37
C GLY A 247 -32.48 26.60 -15.92
N ALA A 248 -31.35 27.25 -15.63
CA ALA A 248 -30.93 27.51 -14.24
C ALA A 248 -31.46 28.83 -13.64
N ALA A 249 -31.79 29.82 -14.46
CA ALA A 249 -32.16 31.17 -13.98
C ALA A 249 -33.59 31.25 -13.42
N VAL A 250 -34.52 30.44 -13.94
CA VAL A 250 -35.95 30.52 -13.59
C VAL A 250 -36.25 29.92 -12.21
N GLY A 251 -35.59 28.81 -11.86
CA GLY A 251 -35.78 28.14 -10.57
C GLY A 251 -35.35 28.95 -9.35
N LEU A 252 -34.44 29.92 -9.52
CA LEU A 252 -34.01 30.82 -8.44
C LEU A 252 -35.13 31.77 -8.02
N VAL A 253 -35.90 32.26 -9.00
CA VAL A 253 -36.93 33.29 -8.81
C VAL A 253 -38.22 32.68 -8.23
N THR A 254 -38.58 31.46 -8.62
CA THR A 254 -39.74 30.76 -8.04
C THR A 254 -39.48 30.25 -6.62
N ALA A 255 -38.24 29.93 -6.26
CA ALA A 255 -37.88 29.61 -4.87
C ALA A 255 -37.99 30.83 -3.94
N LEU A 256 -37.53 32.00 -4.38
CA LEU A 256 -37.55 33.23 -3.57
C LEU A 256 -38.96 33.80 -3.37
N THR A 257 -39.86 33.68 -4.35
CA THR A 257 -41.22 34.25 -4.24
C THR A 257 -42.16 33.45 -3.35
N ILE A 258 -41.96 32.12 -3.22
CA ILE A 258 -42.81 31.27 -2.36
C ILE A 258 -42.57 31.55 -0.87
N LEU A 259 -41.34 31.93 -0.48
CA LEU A 259 -41.00 32.18 0.94
C LEU A 259 -41.62 33.47 1.51
N VAL A 260 -42.04 34.42 0.66
CA VAL A 260 -42.51 35.76 1.06
C VAL A 260 -44.04 35.84 1.22
N VAL A 261 -44.79 34.82 0.78
CA VAL A 261 -46.27 34.88 0.66
C VAL A 261 -47.00 34.04 1.73
N ALA A 262 -46.28 33.25 2.54
CA ALA A 262 -46.87 32.19 3.37
C ALA A 262 -47.35 32.59 4.78
N THR A 263 -47.07 33.80 5.27
CA THR A 263 -47.41 34.21 6.66
C THR A 263 -48.12 35.56 6.73
N SER A 264 -49.43 35.57 6.50
CA SER A 264 -50.27 36.75 6.70
C SER A 264 -50.99 36.70 8.06
N THR A 265 -50.65 37.63 8.96
CA THR A 265 -51.43 37.93 10.17
C THR A 265 -51.87 39.39 10.15
N THR A 266 -53.13 39.63 10.53
CA THR A 266 -53.77 40.94 10.44
C THR A 266 -53.66 41.71 11.76
N PHE A 267 -53.49 43.03 11.67
CA PHE A 267 -53.58 43.93 12.83
C PHE A 267 -54.85 44.78 12.74
N SER A 268 -55.67 44.73 13.79
CA SER A 268 -56.84 45.59 13.96
C SER A 268 -56.45 46.91 14.63
N SER A 269 -57.04 48.02 14.20
CA SER A 269 -56.85 49.33 14.82
C SER A 269 -57.87 49.57 15.94
N ALA A 270 -57.40 50.00 17.12
CA ALA A 270 -58.25 50.47 18.20
C ALA A 270 -57.51 51.56 19.00
N ALA A 271 -57.89 52.82 18.79
CA ALA A 271 -57.47 53.93 19.65
C ALA A 271 -58.62 54.25 20.62
N PHE A 272 -58.41 54.03 21.93
CA PHE A 272 -59.37 54.38 22.96
C PHE A 272 -59.05 55.77 23.55
N THR A 273 -59.96 56.72 23.36
CA THR A 273 -59.92 58.04 24.02
C THR A 273 -61.14 58.21 24.91
N ALA A 274 -60.95 58.02 26.22
CA ALA A 274 -61.96 58.34 27.22
C ALA A 274 -61.30 58.74 28.55
N THR A 275 -61.36 60.03 28.88
CA THR A 275 -61.14 60.53 30.24
C THR A 275 -62.37 61.31 30.67
N SER A 276 -62.80 61.10 31.92
CA SER A 276 -63.89 61.84 32.55
C SER A 276 -63.38 62.49 33.83
N ALA A 277 -63.87 63.70 34.14
CA ALA A 277 -63.32 64.54 35.18
C ALA A 277 -64.40 65.05 36.14
N THR A 278 -64.09 65.00 37.43
CA THR A 278 -64.93 65.56 38.52
C THR A 278 -64.13 66.62 39.28
N ARG A 279 -64.74 67.78 39.54
CA ARG A 279 -64.13 68.82 40.39
C ARG A 279 -64.10 68.34 41.85
N GLY A 280 -62.91 68.16 42.41
CA GLY A 280 -62.74 67.79 43.83
C GLY A 280 -61.30 67.62 44.31
N SER A 281 -60.39 67.16 43.45
CA SER A 281 -59.01 66.82 43.85
C SER A 281 -57.98 67.60 43.04
N THR A 282 -57.01 68.22 43.72
CA THR A 282 -55.79 68.78 43.11
C THR A 282 -54.63 67.81 43.34
N PHE A 283 -54.25 67.09 42.29
CA PHE A 283 -52.98 66.35 42.25
C PHE A 283 -51.94 67.20 41.53
N ALA A 284 -50.81 67.44 42.17
CA ALA A 284 -49.61 67.91 41.47
C ALA A 284 -48.83 66.67 41.03
N ALA A 285 -48.67 66.48 39.73
CA ALA A 285 -47.60 65.61 39.23
C ALA A 285 -46.26 66.25 39.60
N ALA A 286 -45.24 65.45 39.93
CA ALA A 286 -43.87 65.93 39.85
C ALA A 286 -43.59 66.35 38.39
N ALA A 287 -42.69 67.31 38.20
CA ALA A 287 -42.37 67.85 36.87
C ALA A 287 -41.70 66.82 35.93
N ASP A 288 -41.34 65.66 36.47
CA ASP A 288 -40.47 64.65 35.90
C ASP A 288 -40.73 63.33 36.66
N TRP A 289 -40.77 62.22 35.93
CA TRP A 289 -40.93 60.85 36.46
C TRP A 289 -40.08 59.83 35.68
N THR A 290 -39.13 60.30 34.87
CA THR A 290 -38.45 59.51 33.82
C THR A 290 -36.95 59.48 34.11
N PRO A 291 -36.43 58.45 34.82
CA PRO A 291 -35.02 58.39 35.15
C PRO A 291 -34.13 58.40 33.89
N PRO A 292 -32.98 59.11 33.94
CA PRO A 292 -32.11 59.32 32.78
C PRO A 292 -31.59 58.00 32.23
N GLN A 293 -31.42 57.90 30.92
CA GLN A 293 -30.73 56.78 30.29
C GLN A 293 -29.22 56.97 30.42
N VAL A 294 -28.47 55.89 30.65
CA VAL A 294 -27.01 55.95 30.79
C VAL A 294 -26.31 54.67 30.33
N THR A 295 -25.33 54.84 29.44
CA THR A 295 -24.46 53.77 28.95
C THR A 295 -22.98 54.20 29.06
N LEU A 296 -22.18 53.37 29.72
CA LEU A 296 -20.73 53.51 29.73
C LEU A 296 -20.15 52.77 28.52
N SER A 297 -19.21 53.40 27.80
CA SER A 297 -18.50 52.74 26.70
C SER A 297 -17.49 51.73 27.24
N SER A 298 -17.35 50.59 26.57
CA SER A 298 -16.34 49.58 26.96
C SER A 298 -14.92 50.13 26.82
N PRO A 299 -14.07 50.05 27.87
CA PRO A 299 -12.67 50.45 27.78
C PRO A 299 -11.79 49.42 27.05
N GLY A 300 -12.33 48.27 26.65
CA GLY A 300 -11.57 47.13 26.14
C GLY A 300 -11.33 46.05 27.21
N THR A 301 -10.90 44.86 26.80
CA THR A 301 -10.70 43.70 27.69
C THR A 301 -9.47 43.83 28.59
N THR A 302 -8.40 44.46 28.08
CA THR A 302 -7.17 44.76 28.81
C THR A 302 -6.74 46.20 28.53
N VAL A 303 -6.35 46.92 29.57
CA VAL A 303 -5.98 48.35 29.52
C VAL A 303 -4.72 48.66 30.31
N ARG A 304 -4.09 49.79 29.96
CA ARG A 304 -2.82 50.27 30.50
C ARG A 304 -2.65 51.77 30.22
N GLY A 305 -1.75 52.45 30.94
CA GLY A 305 -1.49 53.88 30.75
C GLY A 305 -2.72 54.75 31.03
N SER A 306 -2.96 55.77 30.21
CA SER A 306 -4.13 56.66 30.34
C SER A 306 -5.29 56.16 29.46
N VAL A 307 -6.44 55.91 30.09
CA VAL A 307 -7.65 55.35 29.46
C VAL A 307 -8.77 56.38 29.51
N ALA A 308 -9.39 56.68 28.37
CA ALA A 308 -10.60 57.51 28.33
C ALA A 308 -11.85 56.66 28.55
N LEU A 309 -12.56 56.91 29.65
CA LEU A 309 -13.87 56.33 29.96
C LEU A 309 -14.95 57.31 29.56
N THR A 310 -15.73 57.00 28.52
CA THR A 310 -16.77 57.89 27.98
C THR A 310 -18.16 57.31 28.24
N VAL A 311 -19.04 58.16 28.78
CA VAL A 311 -20.45 57.84 29.03
C VAL A 311 -21.33 58.62 28.06
N VAL A 312 -22.37 57.95 27.55
CA VAL A 312 -23.53 58.62 26.95
C VAL A 312 -24.64 58.59 27.98
N ALA A 313 -25.19 59.76 28.31
CA ALA A 313 -26.32 59.88 29.22
C ALA A 313 -27.33 60.88 28.64
N SER A 314 -28.61 60.53 28.65
CA SER A 314 -29.67 61.35 28.07
C SER A 314 -30.93 61.33 28.91
N ASP A 315 -31.65 62.44 28.87
CA ASP A 315 -32.86 62.71 29.64
C ASP A 315 -33.73 63.64 28.79
N ALA A 316 -35.03 63.38 28.70
CA ALA A 316 -35.91 64.08 27.76
C ALA A 316 -36.69 65.23 28.41
N GLU A 317 -36.71 65.31 29.74
CA GLU A 317 -37.59 66.19 30.51
C GLU A 317 -36.82 67.31 31.23
N THR A 318 -35.79 67.00 32.02
CA THR A 318 -35.07 67.99 32.85
C THR A 318 -33.55 68.04 32.62
N GLY A 319 -33.01 67.08 31.87
CA GLY A 319 -31.60 67.06 31.49
C GLY A 319 -30.68 66.53 32.60
N ILE A 320 -29.53 66.03 32.19
CA ILE A 320 -28.53 65.45 33.09
C ILE A 320 -27.88 66.55 33.96
N ARG A 321 -27.99 66.43 35.28
CA ARG A 321 -27.28 67.26 36.27
C ARG A 321 -25.83 66.83 36.45
N ASN A 322 -25.58 65.51 36.50
CA ASN A 322 -24.22 64.96 36.53
C ASN A 322 -24.17 63.47 36.17
N VAL A 323 -22.98 63.02 35.80
CA VAL A 323 -22.59 61.63 35.60
C VAL A 323 -21.38 61.32 36.47
N ALA A 324 -21.52 60.39 37.42
CA ALA A 324 -20.42 59.88 38.23
C ALA A 324 -19.92 58.53 37.66
N ILE A 325 -18.64 58.43 37.31
CA ILE A 325 -18.03 57.16 36.90
C ILE A 325 -17.38 56.52 38.13
N GLN A 326 -17.71 55.26 38.39
CA GLN A 326 -17.18 54.50 39.52
C GLN A 326 -16.45 53.24 39.04
N TYR A 327 -15.45 52.84 39.82
CA TYR A 327 -14.69 51.62 39.62
C TYR A 327 -14.67 50.75 40.89
N LEU A 328 -14.43 49.46 40.71
CA LEU A 328 -14.35 48.45 41.76
C LEU A 328 -13.17 47.50 41.43
N PRO A 329 -12.06 47.53 42.18
CA PRO A 329 -11.06 46.48 42.10
C PRO A 329 -11.63 45.16 42.65
N SER A 330 -11.12 44.03 42.18
CA SER A 330 -11.52 42.70 42.66
C SER A 330 -11.44 42.60 44.19
N GLY A 331 -12.55 42.25 44.84
CA GLY A 331 -12.67 42.14 46.31
C GLY A 331 -12.77 43.48 47.07
N GLY A 332 -12.79 44.63 46.39
CA GLY A 332 -12.85 45.96 47.02
C GLY A 332 -14.26 46.51 47.22
N ALA A 333 -14.36 47.85 47.24
CA ALA A 333 -15.61 48.61 47.28
C ALA A 333 -15.68 49.63 46.14
N TRP A 334 -16.90 49.98 45.71
CA TRP A 334 -17.14 50.95 44.64
C TRP A 334 -16.61 52.33 45.00
N THR A 335 -15.66 52.82 44.22
CA THR A 335 -14.99 54.11 44.40
C THR A 335 -15.28 55.02 43.20
N THR A 336 -15.67 56.26 43.45
CA THR A 336 -15.87 57.25 42.38
C THR A 336 -14.51 57.68 41.82
N LEU A 337 -14.31 57.51 40.51
CA LEU A 337 -13.15 58.02 39.78
C LEU A 337 -13.28 59.52 39.53
N CYS A 338 -14.47 59.95 39.13
CA CYS A 338 -14.77 61.31 38.68
C CYS A 338 -16.28 61.56 38.69
N THR A 339 -16.66 62.84 38.62
CA THR A 339 -18.03 63.27 38.32
C THR A 339 -17.99 64.39 37.30
N GLN A 340 -18.74 64.26 36.20
CA GLN A 340 -18.87 65.25 35.13
C GLN A 340 -20.25 65.91 35.15
N THR A 341 -20.31 67.20 34.82
CA THR A 341 -21.55 68.01 34.85
C THR A 341 -21.93 68.61 33.49
N ALA A 342 -21.19 68.28 32.42
CA ALA A 342 -21.44 68.72 31.06
C ALA A 342 -20.91 67.66 30.06
N GLU A 343 -21.44 67.67 28.84
CA GLU A 343 -20.96 66.80 27.76
C GLU A 343 -19.64 67.31 27.14
N PRO A 344 -18.78 66.39 26.63
CA PRO A 344 -18.89 64.94 26.71
C PRO A 344 -18.54 64.40 28.11
N TYR A 345 -19.33 63.43 28.61
CA TYR A 345 -19.12 62.82 29.92
C TYR A 345 -17.94 61.83 29.92
N THR A 346 -16.71 62.34 29.78
CA THR A 346 -15.48 61.56 29.67
C THR A 346 -14.55 61.77 30.87
N CYS A 347 -13.87 60.72 31.33
CA CYS A 347 -12.83 60.81 32.35
C CYS A 347 -11.57 60.07 31.93
N LEU A 348 -10.40 60.62 32.25
CA LEU A 348 -9.10 59.98 32.05
C LEU A 348 -8.72 59.19 33.31
N TRP A 349 -8.57 57.89 33.17
CA TRP A 349 -8.07 56.99 34.22
C TRP A 349 -6.62 56.62 33.94
N ASN A 350 -5.69 56.99 34.83
CA ASN A 350 -4.32 56.48 34.76
C ASN A 350 -4.25 55.13 35.49
N THR A 351 -4.10 54.05 34.73
CA THR A 351 -3.99 52.70 35.29
C THR A 351 -2.66 52.43 35.98
N GLN A 352 -1.65 53.30 35.79
CA GLN A 352 -0.34 53.17 36.46
C GLN A 352 -0.40 53.56 37.95
N THR A 353 -1.49 54.19 38.42
CA THR A 353 -1.66 54.54 39.84
C THR A 353 -2.48 53.50 40.62
N VAL A 354 -2.75 52.33 40.03
CA VAL A 354 -3.47 51.22 40.67
C VAL A 354 -2.75 49.89 40.39
N PRO A 355 -2.91 48.85 41.22
CA PRO A 355 -2.35 47.53 40.94
C PRO A 355 -2.93 46.87 39.69
N ASP A 356 -2.11 46.07 39.00
CA ASP A 356 -2.56 45.18 37.91
C ASP A 356 -3.59 44.16 38.44
N GLY A 357 -4.61 43.84 37.63
CA GLY A 357 -5.73 42.98 38.03
C GLY A 357 -7.06 43.34 37.36
N VAL A 358 -8.15 42.67 37.75
CA VAL A 358 -9.49 42.90 37.17
C VAL A 358 -10.22 44.03 37.89
N TYR A 359 -10.78 44.95 37.11
CA TYR A 359 -11.57 46.10 37.55
C TYR A 359 -12.95 46.08 36.91
N SER A 360 -13.98 46.33 37.72
CA SER A 360 -15.36 46.52 37.27
C SER A 360 -15.72 48.01 37.26
N PHE A 361 -16.49 48.46 36.27
CA PHE A 361 -16.83 49.86 36.02
C PHE A 361 -18.33 50.06 35.84
N ARG A 362 -18.84 51.20 36.31
CA ARG A 362 -20.22 51.66 36.06
C ARG A 362 -20.30 53.18 36.01
N ALA A 363 -21.28 53.70 35.29
CA ALA A 363 -21.66 55.11 35.35
C ALA A 363 -22.99 55.27 36.08
N ILE A 364 -23.15 56.35 36.85
CA ILE A 364 -24.39 56.74 37.50
C ILE A 364 -24.76 58.12 36.97
N ALA A 365 -25.85 58.21 36.21
CA ALA A 365 -26.39 59.49 35.74
C ALA A 365 -27.50 59.96 36.70
N ARG A 366 -27.54 61.27 36.94
CA ARG A 366 -28.55 61.95 37.76
C ARG A 366 -29.05 63.17 37.03
N ASP A 367 -30.36 63.27 36.87
CA ASP A 367 -31.09 64.38 36.24
C ASP A 367 -31.24 65.59 37.18
N ASN A 368 -31.92 66.63 36.69
CA ASN A 368 -32.17 67.86 37.44
C ASN A 368 -33.35 67.78 38.41
N SER A 369 -34.19 66.75 38.35
CA SER A 369 -35.22 66.45 39.36
C SER A 369 -34.67 65.66 40.55
N GLY A 370 -33.55 64.95 40.34
CA GLY A 370 -32.86 64.12 41.31
C GLY A 370 -33.17 62.63 41.22
N LEU A 371 -33.81 62.11 40.16
CA LEU A 371 -33.84 60.67 39.92
C LEU A 371 -32.42 60.20 39.53
N SER A 372 -32.16 58.91 39.40
CA SER A 372 -30.83 58.41 39.02
C SER A 372 -30.89 56.99 38.44
N THR A 373 -30.07 56.76 37.43
CA THR A 373 -29.91 55.45 36.78
C THR A 373 -28.45 55.03 36.83
N THR A 374 -28.20 53.73 36.97
CA THR A 374 -26.86 53.14 36.92
C THR A 374 -26.72 52.29 35.66
N SER A 375 -25.61 52.44 34.94
CA SER A 375 -25.34 51.64 33.74
C SER A 375 -25.14 50.16 34.07
N ALA A 376 -25.20 49.30 33.05
CA ALA A 376 -24.60 47.98 33.13
C ALA A 376 -23.14 48.05 33.63
N THR A 377 -22.71 47.01 34.35
CA THR A 377 -21.33 46.91 34.83
C THR A 377 -20.43 46.30 33.75
N LEU A 378 -19.35 46.99 33.41
CA LEU A 378 -18.33 46.54 32.46
C LEU A 378 -17.10 46.05 33.22
N GLN A 379 -16.34 45.11 32.65
CA GLN A 379 -15.11 44.61 33.25
C GLN A 379 -13.92 44.76 32.30
N THR A 380 -12.75 45.02 32.87
CA THR A 380 -11.47 45.14 32.15
C THR A 380 -10.31 44.73 33.05
N THR A 381 -9.19 44.34 32.45
CA THR A 381 -7.96 43.97 33.17
C THR A 381 -6.93 45.08 33.05
N VAL A 382 -6.46 45.62 34.17
CA VAL A 382 -5.25 46.47 34.18
C VAL A 382 -4.03 45.55 34.09
N ALA A 383 -3.20 45.79 33.08
CA ALA A 383 -1.91 45.13 32.91
C ALA A 383 -0.89 46.16 32.41
N ASN A 384 -0.16 46.79 33.32
CA ASN A 384 0.81 47.84 32.99
C ASN A 384 2.13 47.26 32.44
N ALA A 385 2.43 45.98 32.68
CA ALA A 385 3.58 45.28 32.12
C ALA A 385 3.37 44.88 30.64
N PHE A 386 4.00 45.60 29.72
CA PHE A 386 4.02 45.27 28.28
C PHE A 386 5.25 44.44 27.91
N ALA A 387 5.07 43.39 27.10
CA ALA A 387 6.17 42.61 26.54
C ALA A 387 5.92 42.20 25.09
N VAL A 388 7.00 42.10 24.31
CA VAL A 388 6.99 41.55 22.95
C VAL A 388 7.57 40.13 23.04
N LEU A 389 6.75 39.12 22.74
CA LEU A 389 7.18 37.73 22.70
C LEU A 389 7.42 37.34 21.24
N PHE A 390 8.57 36.75 20.95
CA PHE A 390 8.92 36.23 19.63
C PHE A 390 8.91 34.71 19.67
N ASN A 391 8.20 34.08 18.74
CA ASN A 391 8.18 32.63 18.59
C ASN A 391 9.48 32.21 17.91
N SER A 392 10.41 31.63 18.68
CA SER A 392 11.65 31.08 18.15
C SER A 392 11.39 30.06 17.03
N PRO A 393 12.15 30.08 15.92
CA PRO A 393 12.25 28.94 15.04
C PRO A 393 13.02 27.79 15.71
N ALA A 394 13.24 26.70 14.98
CA ALA A 394 14.22 25.69 15.33
C ALA A 394 15.65 26.24 15.19
N ASP A 395 16.61 25.58 15.84
CA ASP A 395 18.02 26.00 15.91
C ASP A 395 18.70 25.98 14.53
N THR A 396 18.32 25.03 13.66
CA THR A 396 18.71 24.97 12.24
C THR A 396 17.46 25.08 11.37
N VAL A 397 17.53 25.88 10.28
CA VAL A 397 16.38 26.20 9.43
C VAL A 397 16.69 26.27 7.93
N ARG A 398 15.64 26.10 7.13
CA ARG A 398 15.69 26.21 5.67
C ARG A 398 14.34 26.51 5.03
N GLY A 399 14.36 26.91 3.75
CA GLY A 399 13.18 27.15 2.94
C GLY A 399 12.36 28.34 3.46
N ASN A 400 11.09 28.09 3.78
CA ASN A 400 10.15 29.11 4.25
C ASN A 400 9.81 28.87 5.73
N VAL A 401 10.47 29.59 6.63
CA VAL A 401 10.25 29.51 8.07
C VAL A 401 9.13 30.47 8.47
N ASN A 402 8.07 29.99 9.14
CA ASN A 402 7.02 30.85 9.65
C ASN A 402 7.41 31.41 11.02
N LEU A 403 7.58 32.73 11.11
CA LEU A 403 7.96 33.47 12.32
C LEU A 403 6.74 34.20 12.89
N GLY A 404 6.58 34.15 14.22
CA GLY A 404 5.44 34.73 14.93
C GLY A 404 5.83 35.74 16.00
N VAL A 405 5.01 36.77 16.18
CA VAL A 405 5.12 37.76 17.26
C VAL A 405 3.82 37.79 18.05
N THR A 406 3.92 37.72 19.38
CA THR A 406 2.78 37.91 20.29
C THR A 406 3.03 39.14 21.17
N LEU A 407 2.11 40.10 21.14
CA LEU A 407 2.16 41.25 22.05
C LEU A 407 1.41 40.90 23.34
N ASN A 408 2.12 40.83 24.46
CA ASN A 408 1.50 40.66 25.77
C ASN A 408 1.08 42.03 26.32
N SER A 409 -0.19 42.16 26.70
CA SER A 409 -0.79 43.39 27.25
C SER A 409 -0.55 44.66 26.38
N PRO A 410 -0.94 44.64 25.08
CA PRO A 410 -0.82 45.80 24.20
C PRO A 410 -1.78 46.95 24.57
N GLY A 411 -2.86 46.64 25.30
CA GLY A 411 -3.97 47.55 25.54
C GLY A 411 -4.58 48.07 24.23
N ASN A 412 -5.15 49.27 24.28
CA ASN A 412 -5.70 49.95 23.09
C ASN A 412 -4.64 50.72 22.28
N THR A 413 -3.34 50.40 22.44
CA THR A 413 -2.25 51.07 21.72
C THR A 413 -2.03 50.43 20.35
N VAL A 414 -2.06 51.22 19.28
CA VAL A 414 -1.69 50.76 17.94
C VAL A 414 -0.16 50.62 17.85
N TYR A 415 0.30 49.46 17.39
CA TYR A 415 1.72 49.12 17.25
C TYR A 415 2.10 48.85 15.81
N ALA A 416 3.21 49.44 15.35
CA ALA A 416 3.91 48.99 14.16
C ALA A 416 4.87 47.86 14.57
N VAL A 417 4.55 46.62 14.17
CA VAL A 417 5.35 45.43 14.48
C VAL A 417 6.23 45.04 13.29
N ARG A 418 7.48 44.68 13.57
CA ARG A 418 8.44 44.15 12.59
C ARG A 418 9.28 43.03 13.21
N VAL A 419 9.89 42.21 12.36
CA VAL A 419 10.95 41.27 12.73
C VAL A 419 12.26 41.77 12.14
N GLU A 420 13.35 41.69 12.89
CA GLU A 420 14.70 42.07 12.48
C GLU A 420 15.64 40.87 12.57
N TYR A 421 16.69 40.88 11.73
CA TYR A 421 17.77 39.90 11.74
C TYR A 421 19.15 40.57 11.77
N SER A 422 20.15 39.87 12.29
CA SER A 422 21.58 40.18 12.15
C SER A 422 22.32 38.89 11.80
N VAL A 423 23.48 38.96 11.16
CA VAL A 423 24.46 37.86 11.24
C VAL A 423 24.87 37.70 12.70
N ALA A 424 25.05 36.46 13.18
CA ALA A 424 25.26 36.14 14.58
C ALA A 424 26.41 36.95 15.22
N GLY A 425 26.14 37.57 16.36
CA GLY A 425 27.09 38.41 17.10
C GLY A 425 27.48 39.74 16.42
N ALA A 426 27.12 39.96 15.15
CA ALA A 426 27.49 41.18 14.42
C ALA A 426 26.70 42.42 14.89
N ASN A 427 25.57 42.22 15.58
CA ASN A 427 24.69 43.25 16.15
C ASN A 427 24.30 44.36 15.15
N LYS A 428 24.12 43.99 13.87
CA LYS A 428 23.77 44.89 12.76
C LYS A 428 22.39 44.51 12.22
N TRP A 429 21.38 45.10 12.84
CA TRP A 429 19.98 44.73 12.64
C TRP A 429 19.42 45.28 11.32
N ASN A 430 19.00 44.36 10.47
CA ASN A 430 18.29 44.59 9.23
C ASN A 430 16.81 44.20 9.42
N THR A 431 15.89 44.84 8.69
CA THR A 431 14.46 44.43 8.77
C THR A 431 14.24 43.17 7.93
N LEU A 432 13.70 42.13 8.56
CA LEU A 432 13.30 40.88 7.92
C LEU A 432 11.87 40.98 7.38
N CYS A 433 10.95 41.46 8.23
CA CYS A 433 9.54 41.59 7.95
C CYS A 433 9.01 42.91 8.52
N LEU A 434 8.26 43.70 7.75
CA LEU A 434 7.79 45.04 8.14
C LEU A 434 6.27 45.15 8.13
N ASN A 435 5.71 46.03 8.96
CA ASN A 435 4.28 46.37 9.01
C ASN A 435 3.36 45.16 9.24
N LEU A 436 3.75 44.28 10.17
CA LEU A 436 2.93 43.11 10.51
C LEU A 436 1.61 43.53 11.14
N LEU A 437 0.53 42.87 10.72
CA LEU A 437 -0.83 43.02 11.25
C LEU A 437 -1.17 41.83 12.16
N SER A 438 -2.07 42.02 13.12
CA SER A 438 -2.49 40.92 14.00
C SER A 438 -3.34 39.88 13.24
N PRO A 439 -3.09 38.55 13.38
CA PRO A 439 -2.02 37.93 14.16
C PRO A 439 -0.65 38.12 13.49
N TYR A 440 0.32 38.67 14.24
CA TYR A 440 1.60 39.12 13.69
C TYR A 440 2.46 37.92 13.26
N GLN A 441 2.43 37.59 11.98
CA GLN A 441 3.16 36.48 11.37
C GLN A 441 3.93 36.95 10.12
N CYS A 442 5.06 36.33 9.81
CA CYS A 442 5.71 36.47 8.51
C CYS A 442 6.49 35.21 8.12
N ILE A 443 6.93 35.16 6.87
CA ILE A 443 7.76 34.07 6.34
C ILE A 443 9.18 34.60 6.13
N TRP A 444 10.15 33.94 6.75
CA TRP A 444 11.56 34.07 6.39
C TRP A 444 11.88 33.06 5.30
N ALA A 445 12.15 33.55 4.09
CA ALA A 445 12.65 32.74 2.99
C ALA A 445 14.19 32.68 3.08
N THR A 446 14.74 31.60 3.64
CA THR A 446 16.18 31.44 3.90
C THR A 446 17.00 31.26 2.63
N ASN A 447 16.36 30.93 1.51
CA ASN A 447 17.00 30.69 0.21
C ASN A 447 17.56 31.95 -0.45
N THR A 448 17.33 33.14 0.12
CA THR A 448 17.99 34.41 -0.27
C THR A 448 19.10 34.84 0.70
N PHE A 449 19.40 34.01 1.71
CA PHE A 449 20.42 34.23 2.73
C PHE A 449 21.64 33.34 2.44
N ALA A 450 22.77 33.63 3.07
CA ALA A 450 23.90 32.72 3.07
C ALA A 450 23.61 31.54 4.02
N ASN A 451 24.30 30.42 3.84
CA ASN A 451 24.44 29.44 4.90
C ASN A 451 25.41 30.03 5.94
N ASP A 452 24.85 30.44 7.08
CA ASP A 452 25.53 31.16 8.17
C ASP A 452 24.62 31.16 9.41
N PHE A 453 25.11 31.65 10.54
CA PHE A 453 24.34 31.81 11.77
C PHE A 453 23.73 33.22 11.86
N TYR A 454 22.47 33.30 12.30
CA TYR A 454 21.70 34.54 12.35
C TYR A 454 21.03 34.78 13.72
N ASP A 455 21.12 36.00 14.22
CA ASP A 455 20.34 36.49 15.37
C ASP A 455 18.99 37.05 14.89
N LEU A 456 17.91 36.75 15.60
CA LEU A 456 16.55 37.21 15.30
C LEU A 456 15.89 37.91 16.51
N ARG A 457 15.08 38.94 16.24
CA ARG A 457 14.21 39.55 17.26
C ARG A 457 12.95 40.18 16.67
N ALA A 458 11.90 40.29 17.47
CA ALA A 458 10.73 41.11 17.17
C ALA A 458 10.87 42.51 17.76
N VAL A 459 10.28 43.51 17.08
CA VAL A 459 10.22 44.90 17.56
C VAL A 459 8.80 45.43 17.40
N ALA A 460 8.24 45.98 18.48
CA ALA A 460 6.96 46.69 18.47
C ALA A 460 7.21 48.18 18.75
N VAL A 461 6.76 49.05 17.85
CA VAL A 461 6.94 50.50 17.94
C VAL A 461 5.59 51.20 18.16
N SER A 462 5.56 52.14 19.11
CA SER A 462 4.46 53.06 19.36
C SER A 462 5.02 54.47 19.52
N GLY A 463 4.73 55.36 18.56
CA GLY A 463 5.33 56.69 18.51
C GLY A 463 6.86 56.61 18.38
N THR A 464 7.58 57.20 19.31
CA THR A 464 9.06 57.13 19.39
C THR A 464 9.57 55.96 20.24
N THR A 465 8.70 55.25 20.96
CA THR A 465 9.10 54.13 21.84
C THR A 465 9.15 52.83 21.05
N SER A 466 10.31 52.16 21.08
CA SER A 466 10.48 50.79 20.59
C SER A 466 10.65 49.82 21.75
N THR A 467 9.92 48.71 21.73
CA THR A 467 10.13 47.57 22.65
C THR A 467 10.55 46.36 21.83
N TYR A 468 11.50 45.61 22.35
CA TYR A 468 12.09 44.43 21.71
C TYR A 468 11.62 43.16 22.41
N SER A 469 11.63 42.04 21.71
CA SER A 469 11.68 40.73 22.36
C SER A 469 13.09 40.45 22.89
N ASP A 470 13.23 39.36 23.65
CA ASP A 470 14.51 38.68 23.76
C ASP A 470 15.04 38.34 22.35
N THR A 471 16.36 38.25 22.22
CA THR A 471 17.01 37.86 20.97
C THR A 471 17.19 36.35 20.95
N VAL A 472 16.73 35.71 19.88
CA VAL A 472 17.09 34.33 19.55
C VAL A 472 18.43 34.42 18.82
N THR A 473 19.50 33.87 19.38
CA THR A 473 20.84 33.91 18.77
C THR A 473 21.11 32.64 17.98
N ASP A 474 22.14 32.69 17.13
CA ASP A 474 22.78 31.50 16.55
C ASP A 474 21.83 30.57 15.77
N VAL A 475 20.78 31.10 15.13
CA VAL A 475 19.90 30.31 14.26
C VAL A 475 20.62 30.02 12.95
N GLN A 476 20.97 28.76 12.71
CA GLN A 476 21.71 28.34 11.53
C GLN A 476 20.80 28.26 10.31
N VAL A 477 21.12 29.01 9.26
CA VAL A 477 20.54 28.79 7.93
C VAL A 477 21.35 27.73 7.20
N ASP A 478 20.66 26.70 6.70
CA ASP A 478 21.28 25.71 5.82
C ASP A 478 20.37 25.28 4.65
N ASN A 479 20.68 25.79 3.47
CA ASN A 479 20.00 25.49 2.20
C ASN A 479 20.76 24.48 1.32
N VAL A 480 21.87 23.89 1.80
CA VAL A 480 22.69 22.93 1.05
C VAL A 480 22.24 21.52 1.42
N ALA A 481 22.40 20.55 0.52
CA ALA A 481 22.02 19.16 0.78
C ALA A 481 23.25 18.29 1.04
N PRO A 482 23.20 17.35 2.00
CA PRO A 482 24.34 16.53 2.39
C PRO A 482 24.86 15.72 1.20
N THR A 483 26.17 15.57 1.07
CA THR A 483 26.75 14.64 0.08
C THR A 483 26.64 13.21 0.58
N VAL A 484 26.30 12.24 -0.29
CA VAL A 484 26.17 10.82 0.11
C VAL A 484 26.55 9.83 -1.00
N THR A 485 27.23 8.76 -0.61
CA THR A 485 27.63 7.63 -1.46
C THR A 485 27.30 6.30 -0.80
N MET A 486 26.87 5.30 -1.58
CA MET A 486 26.58 3.94 -1.12
C MET A 486 27.75 3.01 -1.48
N SER A 487 28.24 2.22 -0.52
CA SER A 487 29.25 1.18 -0.80
C SER A 487 28.59 -0.05 -1.42
N ASP A 488 29.29 -0.73 -2.33
CA ASP A 488 28.81 -1.97 -2.93
C ASP A 488 28.87 -3.12 -1.89
N PRO A 489 27.74 -3.73 -1.50
CA PRO A 489 27.74 -4.84 -0.53
C PRO A 489 28.22 -6.16 -1.16
N GLY A 490 28.48 -6.20 -2.47
CA GLY A 490 28.92 -7.38 -3.21
C GLY A 490 27.76 -8.22 -3.76
N SER A 491 28.10 -9.29 -4.47
CA SER A 491 27.14 -10.21 -5.08
C SER A 491 27.81 -11.57 -5.36
N PRO A 492 27.19 -12.72 -5.04
CA PRO A 492 25.89 -12.86 -4.38
C PRO A 492 25.95 -12.60 -2.87
N LEU A 493 24.89 -12.01 -2.32
CA LEU A 493 24.67 -11.78 -0.90
C LEU A 493 24.05 -13.03 -0.27
N ARG A 494 24.64 -13.53 0.82
CA ARG A 494 24.19 -14.75 1.54
C ARG A 494 24.35 -14.57 3.06
N GLY A 495 23.36 -15.00 3.84
CA GLY A 495 23.39 -14.86 5.31
C GLY A 495 23.65 -13.43 5.76
N VAL A 496 24.41 -13.22 6.83
CA VAL A 496 24.65 -11.86 7.37
C VAL A 496 25.62 -11.06 6.52
N SER A 497 25.08 -10.17 5.68
CA SER A 497 25.81 -9.21 4.85
C SER A 497 25.87 -7.82 5.51
N THR A 498 26.92 -7.04 5.23
CA THR A 498 27.11 -5.67 5.75
C THR A 498 26.79 -4.66 4.65
N PHE A 499 26.07 -3.60 5.02
CA PHE A 499 25.71 -2.49 4.15
C PHE A 499 26.29 -1.22 4.77
N ALA A 500 26.94 -0.38 3.96
CA ALA A 500 27.64 0.81 4.43
C ALA A 500 27.51 1.96 3.42
N ALA A 501 27.52 3.18 3.95
CA ALA A 501 27.46 4.40 3.17
C ALA A 501 28.39 5.46 3.81
N VAL A 502 28.78 6.45 3.02
CA VAL A 502 29.51 7.63 3.51
C VAL A 502 28.68 8.85 3.14
N ALA A 503 28.33 9.64 4.15
CA ALA A 503 27.74 10.95 3.97
C ALA A 503 28.54 12.01 4.72
N THR A 504 28.59 13.20 4.14
CA THR A 504 29.26 14.37 4.70
C THR A 504 28.44 15.60 4.35
N ASP A 505 28.21 16.43 5.35
CA ASP A 505 27.69 17.77 5.19
C ASP A 505 28.70 18.78 5.75
N ALA A 506 28.62 20.04 5.30
CA ALA A 506 29.57 21.10 5.64
C ALA A 506 28.97 22.21 6.51
N ASP A 507 27.65 22.30 6.61
CA ASP A 507 26.92 23.37 7.26
C ASP A 507 26.26 22.84 8.54
N SER A 508 25.07 22.23 8.48
CA SER A 508 24.36 21.74 9.68
C SER A 508 24.75 20.33 10.13
N GLY A 509 25.43 19.55 9.28
CA GLY A 509 25.83 18.18 9.62
C GLY A 509 24.74 17.14 9.33
N VAL A 510 25.13 15.87 9.23
CA VAL A 510 24.20 14.78 8.88
C VAL A 510 23.47 14.28 10.12
N ASN A 511 22.16 14.54 10.20
CA ASN A 511 21.24 14.06 11.24
C ASN A 511 21.05 12.53 11.18
N ASN A 512 20.78 12.00 9.98
CA ASN A 512 20.65 10.56 9.78
C ASN A 512 20.91 10.11 8.34
N LEU A 513 21.31 8.84 8.20
CA LEU A 513 21.41 8.13 6.93
C LEU A 513 20.51 6.90 6.93
N GLN A 514 19.64 6.80 5.93
CA GLN A 514 18.83 5.62 5.63
C GLN A 514 19.47 4.81 4.51
N ILE A 515 19.83 3.55 4.78
CA ILE A 515 20.13 2.58 3.71
C ILE A 515 18.79 1.99 3.27
N GLN A 516 18.53 1.99 1.97
CA GLN A 516 17.28 1.51 1.37
C GLN A 516 17.56 0.46 0.29
N TYR A 517 16.65 -0.51 0.14
CA TYR A 517 16.68 -1.52 -0.91
C TYR A 517 15.43 -1.49 -1.79
N LEU A 518 15.57 -1.95 -3.03
CA LEU A 518 14.50 -2.13 -4.00
C LEU A 518 14.69 -3.48 -4.68
N ARG A 519 13.64 -4.32 -4.75
CA ARG A 519 13.71 -5.59 -5.49
C ARG A 519 13.65 -5.32 -6.99
N THR A 520 14.53 -5.90 -7.79
CA THR A 520 14.51 -5.69 -9.25
C THR A 520 13.15 -6.12 -9.82
N GLY A 521 12.52 -5.23 -10.60
CA GLY A 521 11.15 -5.41 -11.10
C GLY A 521 10.04 -4.75 -10.25
N THR A 522 10.39 -4.13 -9.11
CA THR A 522 9.47 -3.33 -8.28
C THR A 522 9.82 -1.84 -8.32
N SER A 523 8.94 -0.98 -7.80
CA SER A 523 9.12 0.49 -7.77
C SER A 523 9.27 1.09 -6.35
N THR A 524 8.88 0.36 -5.30
CA THR A 524 8.85 0.86 -3.92
C THR A 524 10.15 0.54 -3.18
N TRP A 525 10.92 1.57 -2.82
CA TRP A 525 12.08 1.45 -1.95
C TRP A 525 11.66 1.17 -0.51
N VAL A 526 12.38 0.29 0.18
CA VAL A 526 12.16 -0.10 1.58
C VAL A 526 13.42 0.21 2.39
N THR A 527 13.27 0.84 3.56
CA THR A 527 14.41 1.12 4.45
C THR A 527 14.93 -0.16 5.09
N LEU A 528 16.22 -0.42 4.90
CA LEU A 528 16.99 -1.52 5.47
C LEU A 528 17.40 -1.20 6.91
N CYS A 529 17.89 0.01 7.13
CA CYS A 529 18.25 0.57 8.43
C CYS A 529 18.32 2.10 8.35
N THR A 530 18.16 2.76 9.50
CA THR A 530 18.49 4.17 9.69
C THR A 530 19.60 4.24 10.73
N VAL A 531 20.61 5.07 10.48
CA VAL A 531 21.77 5.27 11.38
C VAL A 531 21.94 6.78 11.57
N ALA A 532 21.98 7.25 12.83
CA ALA A 532 22.21 8.66 13.13
C ALA A 532 23.70 9.01 13.00
N ASP A 533 24.57 8.26 13.69
CA ASP A 533 26.00 8.56 13.78
C ASP A 533 26.86 7.88 12.71
N ALA A 534 27.97 8.52 12.34
CA ALA A 534 29.03 7.87 11.56
C ALA A 534 29.81 6.84 12.42
N PRO A 535 30.25 5.68 11.87
CA PRO A 535 30.18 5.28 10.46
C PRO A 535 28.84 4.63 10.07
N TYR A 536 28.15 5.23 9.10
CA TYR A 536 26.82 4.81 8.64
C TYR A 536 26.84 3.40 8.02
N SER A 537 26.58 2.40 8.85
CA SER A 537 26.62 1.00 8.46
C SER A 537 25.72 0.14 9.32
N CYS A 538 25.22 -0.94 8.73
CA CYS A 538 24.36 -1.90 9.41
C CYS A 538 24.50 -3.29 8.80
N ARG A 539 24.04 -4.32 9.50
CA ARG A 539 24.12 -5.72 9.07
C ARG A 539 22.73 -6.29 8.91
N LEU A 540 22.50 -7.02 7.83
CA LEU A 540 21.24 -7.71 7.56
C LEU A 540 21.52 -9.20 7.33
N ASP A 541 20.83 -10.06 8.06
CA ASP A 541 20.70 -11.46 7.66
C ASP A 541 19.81 -11.53 6.42
N THR A 542 20.41 -11.78 5.26
CA THR A 542 19.68 -11.77 4.00
C THR A 542 18.72 -12.94 3.86
N THR A 543 18.67 -13.90 4.78
CA THR A 543 17.64 -14.96 4.79
C THR A 543 16.21 -14.41 5.00
N VAL A 544 16.06 -13.20 5.56
CA VAL A 544 14.76 -12.49 5.59
C VAL A 544 14.36 -11.93 4.23
N LEU A 545 15.29 -11.84 3.27
CA LEU A 545 15.03 -11.43 1.89
C LEU A 545 14.83 -12.65 1.00
N THR A 546 13.76 -12.60 0.21
CA THR A 546 13.41 -13.62 -0.78
C THR A 546 14.37 -13.55 -1.97
N ASN A 547 14.96 -14.68 -2.36
CA ASN A 547 15.97 -14.77 -3.43
C ASN A 547 15.55 -14.01 -4.70
N ALA A 548 16.38 -13.06 -5.12
CA ALA A 548 16.21 -12.21 -6.30
C ALA A 548 17.40 -11.25 -6.47
N SER A 549 17.45 -10.54 -7.59
CA SER A 549 18.25 -9.32 -7.71
C SER A 549 17.61 -8.16 -6.92
N TYR A 550 18.46 -7.38 -6.27
CA TYR A 550 18.13 -6.17 -5.51
C TYR A 550 19.02 -5.00 -5.92
N ASN A 551 18.49 -3.79 -5.81
CA ASN A 551 19.20 -2.53 -5.90
C ASN A 551 19.29 -1.91 -4.50
N PHE A 552 20.38 -1.23 -4.17
CA PHE A 552 20.60 -0.57 -2.88
C PHE A 552 20.99 0.90 -3.08
N ARG A 553 20.56 1.78 -2.19
CA ARG A 553 20.93 3.20 -2.16
C ARG A 553 21.01 3.71 -0.73
N ALA A 554 21.73 4.80 -0.52
CA ALA A 554 21.66 5.58 0.71
C ALA A 554 20.84 6.86 0.48
N VAL A 555 20.17 7.32 1.53
CA VAL A 555 19.54 8.65 1.61
C VAL A 555 20.08 9.31 2.87
N ALA A 556 20.83 10.40 2.72
CA ALA A 556 21.29 11.20 3.85
C ALA A 556 20.35 12.39 4.07
N VAL A 557 20.16 12.76 5.32
CA VAL A 557 19.36 13.92 5.76
C VAL A 557 20.19 14.70 6.78
N ASP A 558 20.26 16.02 6.62
CA ASP A 558 20.93 16.93 7.57
C ASP A 558 19.98 17.41 8.69
N GLU A 559 20.48 18.24 9.62
CA GLU A 559 19.66 18.78 10.72
C GLU A 559 18.61 19.82 10.25
N ALA A 560 18.85 20.52 9.13
CA ALA A 560 17.84 21.35 8.48
C ALA A 560 16.74 20.54 7.77
N GLY A 561 17.00 19.25 7.52
CA GLY A 561 16.17 18.32 6.77
C GLY A 561 16.38 18.31 5.26
N ASN A 562 17.42 18.97 4.69
CA ASN A 562 17.75 18.73 3.28
C ASN A 562 18.21 17.28 3.11
N SER A 563 18.01 16.74 1.91
CA SER A 563 18.26 15.33 1.68
C SER A 563 18.79 15.06 0.29
N THR A 564 19.75 14.14 0.22
CA THR A 564 20.35 13.65 -1.03
C THR A 564 20.22 12.15 -1.08
N ILE A 565 20.01 11.63 -2.29
CA ILE A 565 19.91 10.20 -2.58
C ILE A 565 21.16 9.79 -3.36
N SER A 566 21.86 8.76 -2.90
CA SER A 566 23.04 8.25 -3.60
C SER A 566 22.70 7.68 -4.97
N THR A 567 23.71 7.53 -5.83
CA THR A 567 23.63 6.58 -6.94
C THR A 567 23.28 5.18 -6.41
N ALA A 568 22.46 4.43 -7.16
CA ALA A 568 22.01 3.11 -6.75
C ALA A 568 23.00 2.01 -7.19
N VAL A 569 23.42 1.17 -6.25
CA VAL A 569 24.15 -0.07 -6.52
C VAL A 569 23.13 -1.11 -7.01
N THR A 570 23.11 -1.40 -8.30
CA THR A 570 22.03 -2.21 -8.93
C THR A 570 22.40 -3.68 -9.12
N ASN A 571 21.37 -4.54 -9.20
CA ASN A 571 21.50 -5.95 -9.56
C ASN A 571 22.50 -6.74 -8.68
N ARG A 572 22.38 -6.62 -7.36
CA ARG A 572 23.03 -7.52 -6.39
C ARG A 572 22.14 -8.75 -6.19
N LEU A 573 22.66 -9.94 -6.40
CA LEU A 573 21.88 -11.17 -6.26
C LEU A 573 21.83 -11.59 -4.79
N VAL A 574 20.65 -11.58 -4.17
CA VAL A 574 20.40 -12.28 -2.90
C VAL A 574 20.14 -13.75 -3.23
N ASP A 575 20.97 -14.64 -2.69
CA ASP A 575 20.91 -16.07 -2.95
C ASP A 575 21.19 -16.87 -1.66
N ASN A 576 20.10 -17.18 -0.94
CA ASN A 576 20.11 -18.08 0.21
C ASN A 576 19.72 -19.52 -0.19
N THR A 577 20.09 -19.95 -1.41
CA THR A 577 19.93 -21.36 -1.82
C THR A 577 20.93 -22.25 -1.08
N VAL A 578 20.38 -23.17 -0.28
CA VAL A 578 21.09 -24.25 0.38
C VAL A 578 20.61 -25.54 -0.25
N SER A 579 21.53 -26.27 -0.88
CA SER A 579 21.25 -27.44 -1.72
C SER A 579 22.15 -28.59 -1.28
N SER A 580 21.59 -29.80 -1.24
CA SER A 580 22.23 -31.01 -0.69
C SER A 580 21.75 -32.26 -1.42
N VAL A 581 22.66 -33.20 -1.69
CA VAL A 581 22.33 -34.41 -2.44
C VAL A 581 23.26 -35.58 -2.07
N SER A 582 22.72 -36.78 -2.09
CA SER A 582 23.37 -38.04 -1.71
C SER A 582 22.93 -39.18 -2.63
N MET A 583 23.86 -40.09 -2.91
CA MET A 583 23.63 -41.30 -3.69
C MET A 583 23.52 -42.49 -2.72
N GLU A 584 22.44 -43.26 -2.81
CA GLU A 584 22.27 -44.49 -2.03
C GLU A 584 23.12 -45.62 -2.60
N ASP A 585 23.51 -46.60 -1.79
CA ASP A 585 24.31 -47.73 -2.28
C ASP A 585 23.43 -48.70 -3.10
N PRO A 586 23.66 -48.88 -4.42
CA PRO A 586 22.85 -49.78 -5.25
C PRO A 586 23.13 -51.26 -4.97
N GLY A 587 24.10 -51.58 -4.10
CA GLY A 587 24.54 -52.93 -3.78
C GLY A 587 25.89 -53.29 -4.41
N VAL A 588 26.57 -54.25 -3.79
CA VAL A 588 27.96 -54.64 -4.15
C VAL A 588 28.05 -55.29 -5.54
N TYR A 589 27.02 -56.03 -5.95
CA TYR A 589 26.94 -56.75 -7.22
C TYR A 589 25.68 -56.34 -7.99
N LEU A 590 25.83 -55.94 -9.25
CA LEU A 590 24.78 -55.41 -10.12
C LEU A 590 24.71 -56.24 -11.40
N SER A 591 23.52 -56.71 -11.77
CA SER A 591 23.30 -57.50 -12.99
C SER A 591 21.86 -57.38 -13.50
N GLY A 592 21.69 -57.39 -14.83
CA GLY A 592 20.39 -57.16 -15.45
C GLY A 592 19.86 -55.75 -15.19
N ASN A 593 18.98 -55.59 -14.22
CA ASN A 593 18.33 -54.31 -13.91
C ASN A 593 18.69 -53.88 -12.48
N ALA A 594 19.53 -52.85 -12.34
CA ALA A 594 19.87 -52.25 -11.06
C ALA A 594 18.90 -51.11 -10.72
N THR A 595 18.51 -51.00 -9.45
CA THR A 595 17.77 -49.83 -8.94
C THR A 595 18.78 -48.79 -8.44
N LEU A 596 18.66 -47.56 -8.92
CA LEU A 596 19.49 -46.43 -8.51
C LEU A 596 18.62 -45.41 -7.77
N THR A 597 19.04 -45.03 -6.57
CA THR A 597 18.28 -44.15 -5.67
C THR A 597 19.16 -43.00 -5.20
N ALA A 598 18.58 -41.80 -5.11
CA ALA A 598 19.21 -40.63 -4.52
C ALA A 598 18.29 -39.94 -3.50
N ALA A 599 18.87 -39.28 -2.51
CA ALA A 599 18.15 -38.41 -1.58
C ALA A 599 18.70 -36.98 -1.70
N ALA A 600 17.80 -36.01 -1.84
CA ALA A 600 18.13 -34.61 -2.15
C ALA A 600 17.20 -33.64 -1.43
N ASN A 601 17.72 -32.47 -1.09
CA ASN A 601 16.94 -31.36 -0.53
C ASN A 601 17.54 -30.02 -0.97
N SER A 602 16.69 -29.04 -1.29
CA SER A 602 17.10 -27.66 -1.57
C SER A 602 16.05 -26.65 -1.11
N THR A 603 16.48 -25.53 -0.53
CA THR A 603 15.61 -24.38 -0.22
C THR A 603 15.11 -23.66 -1.48
N ALA A 604 15.68 -23.92 -2.66
CA ALA A 604 15.18 -23.46 -3.95
C ALA A 604 14.15 -24.42 -4.59
N GLY A 605 13.88 -25.57 -3.95
CA GLY A 605 13.27 -26.72 -4.60
C GLY A 605 14.26 -27.49 -5.49
N VAL A 606 13.93 -28.74 -5.79
CA VAL A 606 14.71 -29.63 -6.66
C VAL A 606 14.13 -29.56 -8.08
N SER A 607 14.93 -29.17 -9.08
CA SER A 607 14.51 -29.20 -10.48
C SER A 607 14.64 -30.61 -11.06
N ASN A 608 15.82 -31.22 -10.90
CA ASN A 608 16.06 -32.62 -11.27
C ASN A 608 17.31 -33.19 -10.59
N ILE A 609 17.34 -34.52 -10.45
CA ILE A 609 18.51 -35.29 -10.04
C ILE A 609 19.03 -36.09 -11.24
N ARG A 610 20.28 -35.86 -11.64
CA ARG A 610 20.99 -36.67 -12.64
C ARG A 610 21.85 -37.71 -11.93
N ILE A 611 21.47 -38.98 -11.99
CA ILE A 611 22.31 -40.07 -11.49
C ILE A 611 23.29 -40.48 -12.59
N GLN A 612 24.57 -40.55 -12.26
CA GLN A 612 25.66 -40.86 -13.18
C GLN A 612 26.48 -42.04 -12.69
N SER A 613 27.10 -42.78 -13.62
CA SER A 613 28.17 -43.73 -13.30
C SER A 613 29.40 -43.56 -14.19
N SER A 614 30.56 -43.88 -13.62
CA SER A 614 31.87 -43.94 -14.28
C SER A 614 32.44 -45.36 -14.11
N PRO A 615 33.22 -45.91 -15.06
CA PRO A 615 34.13 -47.01 -14.74
C PRO A 615 35.03 -46.61 -13.57
N ALA A 616 35.32 -47.54 -12.65
CA ALA A 616 35.92 -47.21 -11.36
C ALA A 616 37.29 -46.51 -11.52
N GLY A 617 37.44 -45.37 -10.86
CA GLY A 617 38.65 -44.52 -10.93
C GLY A 617 38.86 -43.77 -12.26
N ALA A 618 38.11 -44.07 -13.32
CA ALA A 618 38.28 -43.43 -14.63
C ALA A 618 37.77 -41.97 -14.68
N ASN A 619 36.88 -41.58 -13.74
CA ASN A 619 36.27 -40.25 -13.63
C ASN A 619 35.51 -39.77 -14.89
N THR A 620 35.15 -40.68 -15.79
CA THR A 620 34.42 -40.42 -17.03
C THR A 620 32.93 -40.69 -16.85
N TRP A 621 32.23 -39.69 -16.32
CA TRP A 621 30.85 -39.82 -15.84
C TRP A 621 29.80 -39.80 -16.95
N SER A 622 29.02 -40.87 -17.07
CA SER A 622 27.86 -41.01 -17.96
C SER A 622 26.55 -40.96 -17.17
N THR A 623 25.61 -40.09 -17.56
CA THR A 623 24.27 -40.04 -16.96
C THR A 623 23.49 -41.32 -17.29
N ARG A 624 22.85 -41.93 -16.29
CA ARG A 624 22.01 -43.13 -16.42
C ARG A 624 20.53 -42.82 -16.39
N CYS A 625 20.14 -41.82 -15.60
CA CYS A 625 18.78 -41.30 -15.56
C CYS A 625 18.76 -39.84 -15.05
N THR A 626 17.69 -39.14 -15.39
CA THR A 626 17.34 -37.82 -14.86
C THR A 626 15.96 -37.91 -14.23
N VAL A 627 15.82 -37.60 -12.95
CA VAL A 627 14.58 -37.79 -12.19
C VAL A 627 14.12 -36.44 -11.62
N ALA A 628 12.93 -35.98 -12.01
CA ALA A 628 12.43 -34.63 -11.69
C ALA A 628 11.49 -34.57 -10.46
N ALA A 629 11.11 -35.71 -9.89
CA ALA A 629 10.18 -35.80 -8.77
C ALA A 629 10.65 -36.84 -7.73
N ALA A 630 10.26 -36.65 -6.48
CA ALA A 630 10.50 -37.62 -5.41
C ALA A 630 9.48 -38.77 -5.48
N PRO A 631 9.86 -40.02 -5.12
CA PRO A 631 11.19 -40.46 -4.73
C PRO A 631 12.15 -40.51 -5.94
N TYR A 632 13.39 -40.04 -5.75
CA TYR A 632 14.38 -39.93 -6.85
C TYR A 632 15.02 -41.29 -7.16
N VAL A 633 14.23 -42.16 -7.77
CA VAL A 633 14.56 -43.56 -8.08
C VAL A 633 14.47 -43.80 -9.59
N CYS A 634 15.38 -44.59 -10.14
CA CYS A 634 15.29 -45.08 -11.51
C CYS A 634 15.84 -46.51 -11.65
N ILE A 635 15.45 -47.18 -12.73
CA ILE A 635 15.99 -48.51 -13.10
C ILE A 635 17.02 -48.31 -14.21
N TRP A 636 18.18 -48.95 -14.08
CA TRP A 636 19.25 -48.95 -15.07
C TRP A 636 19.55 -50.38 -15.54
N ASP A 637 19.49 -50.62 -16.86
CA ASP A 637 19.94 -51.88 -17.46
C ASP A 637 21.48 -51.92 -17.51
N THR A 638 22.07 -52.80 -16.70
CA THR A 638 23.51 -52.95 -16.55
C THR A 638 24.17 -53.59 -17.79
N LYS A 639 23.40 -54.14 -18.74
CA LYS A 639 23.90 -54.65 -20.03
C LYS A 639 24.26 -53.53 -21.00
N THR A 640 23.90 -52.28 -20.68
CA THR A 640 24.29 -51.07 -21.44
C THR A 640 25.76 -50.68 -21.25
N VAL A 641 26.52 -51.44 -20.46
CA VAL A 641 27.96 -51.26 -20.23
C VAL A 641 28.68 -52.62 -20.21
N ALA A 642 30.01 -52.59 -20.27
CA ALA A 642 30.84 -53.77 -20.08
C ALA A 642 30.86 -54.22 -18.59
N ASP A 643 31.16 -55.50 -18.37
CA ASP A 643 31.38 -56.04 -17.03
C ASP A 643 32.64 -55.44 -16.39
N GLY A 644 32.58 -55.06 -15.11
CA GLY A 644 33.66 -54.33 -14.45
C GLY A 644 33.28 -53.70 -13.12
N LEU A 645 34.15 -52.83 -12.58
CA LEU A 645 33.85 -52.00 -11.42
C LEU A 645 33.37 -50.61 -11.86
N TYR A 646 32.36 -50.08 -11.17
CA TYR A 646 31.74 -48.79 -11.45
C TYR A 646 31.57 -47.95 -10.18
N ASP A 647 31.78 -46.65 -10.33
CA ASP A 647 31.52 -45.62 -9.33
C ASP A 647 30.22 -44.87 -9.70
N PHE A 648 29.42 -44.49 -8.70
CA PHE A 648 28.11 -43.85 -8.87
C PHE A 648 28.06 -42.52 -8.12
N ARG A 649 27.41 -41.51 -8.69
CA ARG A 649 27.13 -40.23 -8.03
C ARG A 649 25.78 -39.67 -8.47
N SER A 650 25.25 -38.76 -7.68
CA SER A 650 24.06 -37.98 -8.01
C SER A 650 24.40 -36.50 -8.13
N ILE A 651 23.76 -35.81 -9.07
CA ILE A 651 23.87 -34.36 -9.25
C ILE A 651 22.48 -33.76 -9.13
N LEU A 652 22.29 -32.91 -8.13
CA LEU A 652 21.11 -32.09 -7.94
C LEU A 652 21.27 -30.82 -8.77
N THR A 653 20.36 -30.56 -9.70
CA THR A 653 20.10 -29.20 -10.22
C THR A 653 18.91 -28.65 -9.43
N ASP A 654 19.10 -27.53 -8.73
CA ASP A 654 18.05 -26.89 -7.93
C ASP A 654 17.18 -25.91 -8.74
N GLY A 655 16.15 -25.35 -8.11
CA GLY A 655 15.21 -24.41 -8.76
C GLY A 655 15.84 -23.08 -9.23
N ALA A 656 17.07 -22.76 -8.82
CA ALA A 656 17.84 -21.63 -9.34
C ALA A 656 18.80 -22.05 -10.49
N GLY A 657 18.77 -23.32 -10.91
CA GLY A 657 19.66 -23.86 -11.94
C GLY A 657 21.08 -24.17 -11.45
N LYS A 658 21.33 -24.08 -10.13
CA LYS A 658 22.64 -24.34 -9.53
C LYS A 658 22.82 -25.82 -9.27
N GLU A 659 24.04 -26.32 -9.48
CA GLU A 659 24.35 -27.74 -9.34
C GLU A 659 25.07 -28.06 -8.02
N THR A 660 24.65 -29.15 -7.38
CA THR A 660 25.31 -29.77 -6.22
C THR A 660 25.61 -31.23 -6.55
N ILE A 661 26.80 -31.72 -6.24
CA ILE A 661 27.25 -33.08 -6.59
C ILE A 661 27.45 -33.88 -5.29
N SER A 662 26.95 -35.11 -5.23
CA SER A 662 27.15 -35.99 -4.08
C SER A 662 28.59 -36.51 -3.99
N THR A 663 28.97 -37.02 -2.82
CA THR A 663 30.04 -38.02 -2.72
C THR A 663 29.74 -39.21 -3.64
N ALA A 664 30.79 -39.87 -4.13
CA ALA A 664 30.66 -41.03 -5.00
C ALA A 664 30.60 -42.33 -4.19
N VAL A 665 29.65 -43.21 -4.53
CA VAL A 665 29.62 -44.61 -4.09
C VAL A 665 30.50 -45.41 -5.04
N THR A 666 31.67 -45.84 -4.59
CA THR A 666 32.72 -46.40 -5.47
C THR A 666 32.73 -47.93 -5.51
N GLY A 667 33.32 -48.49 -6.57
CA GLY A 667 33.71 -49.90 -6.66
C GLY A 667 32.57 -50.93 -6.65
N ARG A 668 31.37 -50.58 -7.15
CA ARG A 668 30.28 -51.55 -7.33
C ARG A 668 30.59 -52.46 -8.52
N ARG A 669 30.35 -53.77 -8.44
CA ARG A 669 30.70 -54.71 -9.51
C ARG A 669 29.51 -55.01 -10.43
N VAL A 670 29.63 -54.63 -11.70
CA VAL A 670 28.70 -55.01 -12.78
C VAL A 670 29.15 -56.33 -13.40
N ASP A 671 28.25 -57.30 -13.51
CA ASP A 671 28.50 -58.57 -14.19
C ASP A 671 27.22 -59.08 -14.90
N ASN A 672 27.24 -59.04 -16.23
CA ASN A 672 26.18 -59.51 -17.11
C ASN A 672 26.59 -60.79 -17.85
N SER A 673 27.77 -61.36 -17.54
CA SER A 673 28.33 -62.48 -18.28
C SER A 673 27.39 -63.69 -18.23
N PRO A 674 27.06 -64.31 -19.38
CA PRO A 674 26.12 -65.43 -19.40
C PRO A 674 26.68 -66.61 -18.61
N PHE A 675 25.78 -67.27 -17.87
CA PHE A 675 26.06 -68.51 -17.17
C PHE A 675 26.31 -69.64 -18.18
N ARG A 676 27.48 -70.28 -18.10
CA ARG A 676 28.01 -71.20 -19.12
C ARG A 676 29.05 -72.16 -18.54
N ALA A 677 29.40 -73.19 -19.32
CA ALA A 677 30.71 -73.85 -19.20
C ALA A 677 31.82 -72.81 -19.41
N ALA A 678 32.81 -72.81 -18.51
CA ALA A 678 33.96 -71.90 -18.55
C ALA A 678 35.27 -72.61 -18.85
N ASP A 679 35.42 -73.88 -18.43
CA ASP A 679 36.61 -74.70 -18.65
C ASP A 679 36.28 -76.20 -18.49
N VAL A 680 37.07 -77.06 -19.12
CA VAL A 680 37.09 -78.52 -18.89
C VAL A 680 38.55 -78.94 -18.93
N GLN A 681 38.96 -79.84 -18.03
CA GLN A 681 40.35 -80.28 -17.87
C GLN A 681 40.40 -81.79 -17.62
N ALA A 682 41.23 -82.53 -18.35
CA ALA A 682 41.67 -83.87 -17.96
C ALA A 682 42.93 -83.80 -17.07
N ALA A 683 43.15 -84.82 -16.24
CA ALA A 683 44.45 -85.06 -15.62
C ALA A 683 44.68 -86.54 -15.33
N ASN A 684 45.88 -87.04 -15.68
CA ASN A 684 46.36 -88.37 -15.33
C ASN A 684 46.40 -88.54 -13.80
N GLY A 685 45.98 -89.71 -13.31
CA GLY A 685 46.26 -90.14 -11.94
C GLY A 685 47.67 -90.73 -11.81
N THR A 686 47.74 -92.05 -11.67
CA THR A 686 48.99 -92.83 -11.72
C THR A 686 48.98 -93.80 -12.91
N GLY A 687 48.27 -93.43 -13.97
CA GLY A 687 47.96 -94.26 -15.14
C GLY A 687 48.96 -94.09 -16.29
N VAL A 688 48.65 -94.73 -17.43
CA VAL A 688 49.48 -94.63 -18.64
C VAL A 688 49.03 -93.45 -19.49
N LEU A 689 49.73 -92.32 -19.40
CA LEU A 689 49.40 -91.06 -20.13
C LEU A 689 48.94 -91.30 -21.57
N GLY A 690 47.82 -90.70 -21.93
CA GLY A 690 47.01 -90.94 -23.10
C GLY A 690 46.04 -92.11 -22.99
N LYS A 691 45.68 -92.61 -21.80
CA LYS A 691 44.77 -93.76 -21.61
C LYS A 691 44.06 -93.73 -20.25
N PHE A 692 42.74 -93.56 -20.32
CA PHE A 692 41.78 -93.79 -19.23
C PHE A 692 42.14 -95.02 -18.36
N ASP A 693 42.57 -94.74 -17.14
CA ASP A 693 42.92 -95.67 -16.05
C ASP A 693 42.18 -95.26 -14.76
N ALA A 694 42.41 -96.02 -13.68
CA ALA A 694 41.86 -95.70 -12.37
C ALA A 694 42.74 -94.66 -11.66
N GLY A 695 42.13 -93.55 -11.21
CA GLY A 695 42.78 -92.42 -10.57
C GLY A 695 42.71 -91.12 -11.37
N ASP A 696 42.53 -91.20 -12.70
CA ASP A 696 42.44 -90.04 -13.57
C ASP A 696 41.22 -89.19 -13.25
N THR A 697 41.26 -87.90 -13.59
CA THR A 697 40.16 -86.97 -13.34
C THR A 697 39.71 -86.22 -14.58
N LEU A 698 38.41 -85.93 -14.63
CA LEU A 698 37.80 -85.01 -15.56
C LEU A 698 37.10 -83.91 -14.76
N THR A 699 37.55 -82.67 -14.93
CA THR A 699 37.12 -81.51 -14.13
C THR A 699 36.36 -80.52 -15.02
N PHE A 700 35.22 -80.04 -14.51
CA PHE A 700 34.24 -79.20 -15.20
C PHE A 700 34.09 -77.86 -14.46
N GLY A 701 34.57 -76.76 -15.05
CA GLY A 701 34.48 -75.42 -14.48
C GLY A 701 33.32 -74.62 -15.07
N TYR A 702 32.44 -74.08 -14.23
CA TYR A 702 31.35 -73.17 -14.64
C TYR A 702 31.74 -71.70 -14.49
N SER A 703 31.09 -70.79 -15.22
CA SER A 703 31.42 -69.35 -15.17
C SER A 703 31.02 -68.64 -13.87
N GLN A 704 30.09 -69.22 -13.10
CA GLN A 704 29.50 -68.72 -11.86
C GLN A 704 29.21 -69.90 -10.90
N GLN A 705 28.66 -69.65 -9.72
CA GLN A 705 28.18 -70.72 -8.82
C GLN A 705 26.89 -71.38 -9.33
N VAL A 706 26.81 -72.69 -9.13
CA VAL A 706 25.78 -73.59 -9.65
C VAL A 706 24.89 -74.12 -8.52
N ASN A 707 23.59 -74.21 -8.78
CA ASN A 707 22.68 -74.98 -7.94
C ASN A 707 22.99 -76.48 -8.13
N LEU A 708 23.71 -77.10 -7.19
CA LEU A 708 24.21 -78.48 -7.33
C LEU A 708 23.10 -79.54 -7.51
N ALA A 709 21.89 -79.27 -6.99
CA ALA A 709 20.72 -80.13 -7.22
C ALA A 709 20.24 -80.15 -8.69
N SER A 710 20.64 -79.14 -9.48
CA SER A 710 20.45 -79.11 -10.95
C SER A 710 21.52 -79.89 -11.72
N VAL A 711 22.67 -80.22 -11.11
CA VAL A 711 23.70 -81.09 -11.70
C VAL A 711 23.33 -82.56 -11.48
N SER A 712 22.84 -82.93 -10.30
CA SER A 712 22.13 -84.20 -10.09
C SER A 712 21.08 -84.02 -8.98
N PRO A 713 19.84 -84.52 -9.16
CA PRO A 713 18.79 -84.38 -8.14
C PRO A 713 19.21 -84.82 -6.73
N GLY A 714 18.97 -83.92 -5.76
CA GLY A 714 19.30 -84.12 -4.34
C GLY A 714 20.79 -83.99 -4.00
N TRP A 715 21.66 -83.57 -4.93
CA TRP A 715 23.10 -83.49 -4.69
C TRP A 715 23.56 -82.13 -4.13
N ALA A 716 24.48 -82.19 -3.17
CA ALA A 716 25.04 -81.03 -2.47
C ALA A 716 26.59 -80.97 -2.53
N GLY A 717 27.21 -81.64 -3.52
CA GLY A 717 28.65 -81.55 -3.79
C GLY A 717 29.54 -82.60 -3.08
N ALA A 718 29.04 -83.26 -2.04
CA ALA A 718 29.70 -84.40 -1.42
C ALA A 718 29.91 -85.56 -2.41
N ALA A 719 30.90 -86.43 -2.15
CA ALA A 719 31.27 -87.54 -3.01
C ALA A 719 30.08 -88.42 -3.42
N LEU A 720 29.79 -88.48 -4.72
CA LEU A 720 28.65 -89.19 -5.30
C LEU A 720 29.12 -90.26 -6.29
N PRO A 721 28.71 -91.53 -6.14
CA PRO A 721 29.04 -92.57 -7.12
C PRO A 721 28.27 -92.35 -8.43
N VAL A 722 29.01 -92.35 -9.54
CA VAL A 722 28.51 -92.22 -10.91
C VAL A 722 29.17 -93.26 -11.82
N ILE A 723 28.62 -93.45 -13.01
CA ILE A 723 29.19 -94.29 -14.06
C ILE A 723 29.64 -93.37 -15.18
N VAL A 724 30.94 -93.39 -15.49
CA VAL A 724 31.49 -92.71 -16.67
C VAL A 724 31.51 -93.69 -17.83
N ARG A 725 31.01 -93.27 -19.00
CA ARG A 725 30.98 -94.07 -20.22
C ARG A 725 31.84 -93.41 -21.29
N LEU A 726 32.97 -94.04 -21.62
CA LEU A 726 33.78 -93.70 -22.78
C LEU A 726 33.23 -94.47 -24.00
N ARG A 727 32.86 -93.75 -25.06
CA ARG A 727 32.19 -94.30 -26.25
C ARG A 727 32.97 -93.94 -27.51
N ASP A 728 33.32 -94.94 -28.33
CA ASP A 728 33.96 -94.70 -29.63
C ASP A 728 33.08 -93.79 -30.51
N GLY A 729 33.67 -92.82 -31.19
CA GLY A 729 32.92 -91.84 -31.98
C GLY A 729 32.17 -92.37 -33.20
N ASN A 730 32.35 -93.65 -33.55
CA ASN A 730 31.60 -94.39 -34.58
C ASN A 730 30.44 -95.22 -34.00
N VAL A 731 30.19 -95.17 -32.69
CA VAL A 731 28.96 -95.72 -32.07
C VAL A 731 27.75 -94.99 -32.62
N ALA A 732 26.70 -95.74 -32.95
CA ALA A 732 25.46 -95.20 -33.51
C ALA A 732 24.85 -94.14 -32.59
N GLY A 733 24.44 -93.00 -33.17
CA GLY A 733 23.89 -91.86 -32.44
C GLY A 733 24.93 -90.89 -31.84
N LEU A 734 26.23 -91.09 -32.07
CA LEU A 734 27.26 -90.06 -31.79
C LEU A 734 27.72 -89.35 -33.07
N GLY A 735 28.23 -90.09 -34.06
CA GLY A 735 28.63 -89.53 -35.36
C GLY A 735 29.86 -88.61 -35.31
N THR A 736 30.62 -88.64 -34.21
CA THR A 736 31.80 -87.78 -33.98
C THR A 736 33.08 -88.29 -34.67
N GLY A 737 33.05 -89.51 -35.23
CA GLY A 737 34.13 -90.11 -36.01
C GLY A 737 35.25 -90.70 -35.16
N SER A 738 36.21 -91.36 -35.82
CA SER A 738 37.24 -92.17 -35.14
C SER A 738 38.20 -91.41 -34.22
N ASN A 739 38.27 -90.09 -34.28
CA ASN A 739 39.06 -89.25 -33.35
C ASN A 739 38.09 -88.27 -32.65
N GLY A 740 37.04 -88.83 -32.07
CA GLY A 740 35.91 -88.08 -31.53
C GLY A 740 35.24 -88.79 -30.36
N ASP A 741 36.00 -89.63 -29.66
CA ASP A 741 35.49 -90.49 -28.60
C ASP A 741 34.85 -89.64 -27.50
N THR A 742 33.63 -90.00 -27.12
CA THR A 742 32.77 -89.15 -26.29
C THR A 742 32.61 -89.76 -24.91
N VAL A 743 32.87 -88.96 -23.89
CA VAL A 743 32.58 -89.24 -22.50
C VAL A 743 31.19 -88.71 -22.18
N ASP A 744 30.31 -89.57 -21.67
CA ASP A 744 29.07 -89.17 -21.00
C ASP A 744 28.97 -89.80 -19.61
N ILE A 745 28.27 -89.13 -18.68
CA ILE A 745 28.28 -89.46 -17.26
C ILE A 745 26.84 -89.75 -16.82
N GLN A 746 26.65 -90.86 -16.11
CA GLN A 746 25.33 -91.38 -15.74
C GLN A 746 25.26 -91.77 -14.27
N ARG A 747 24.05 -91.84 -13.72
CA ARG A 747 23.77 -92.35 -12.36
C ARG A 747 22.58 -93.30 -12.43
N PRO A 748 22.64 -94.51 -11.86
CA PRO A 748 21.48 -95.40 -11.82
C PRO A 748 20.29 -94.72 -11.15
N GLY A 749 19.14 -94.65 -11.83
CA GLY A 749 17.90 -94.07 -11.29
C GLY A 749 17.86 -92.54 -11.15
N SER A 750 18.85 -91.79 -11.65
CA SER A 750 18.88 -90.32 -11.55
C SER A 750 19.68 -89.68 -12.68
N SER A 751 19.45 -88.41 -13.00
CA SER A 751 20.24 -87.73 -14.04
C SER A 751 21.57 -87.21 -13.51
N VAL A 752 22.53 -87.04 -14.42
CA VAL A 752 23.75 -86.24 -14.23
C VAL A 752 23.81 -85.27 -15.40
N ASN A 753 23.58 -84.00 -15.14
CA ASN A 753 23.29 -82.99 -16.15
C ASN A 753 24.55 -82.28 -16.69
N LEU A 754 25.74 -82.85 -16.44
CA LEU A 754 27.01 -82.32 -16.95
C LEU A 754 27.07 -82.27 -18.48
N GLY A 755 26.35 -83.14 -19.19
CA GLY A 755 26.36 -83.20 -20.65
C GLY A 755 27.38 -84.21 -21.17
N SER A 756 28.13 -83.84 -22.21
CA SER A 756 29.11 -84.73 -22.84
C SER A 756 30.42 -84.03 -23.20
N VAL A 757 31.53 -84.76 -23.10
CA VAL A 757 32.86 -84.29 -23.52
C VAL A 757 33.33 -85.10 -24.71
N ASN A 758 33.52 -84.45 -25.85
CA ASN A 758 34.19 -85.05 -27.00
C ASN A 758 35.71 -84.88 -26.81
N THR A 759 36.41 -85.99 -26.57
CA THR A 759 37.84 -86.00 -26.21
C THR A 759 38.77 -85.62 -27.36
N LYS A 760 38.27 -85.56 -28.62
CA LYS A 760 39.08 -85.41 -29.85
C LYS A 760 40.18 -86.47 -30.09
N GLY A 761 40.38 -87.40 -29.16
CA GLY A 761 41.29 -88.53 -29.27
C GLY A 761 40.58 -89.84 -29.67
N ASN A 762 41.35 -90.93 -29.58
CA ASN A 762 40.94 -92.28 -29.96
C ASN A 762 41.35 -93.26 -28.85
N PHE A 763 40.53 -93.30 -27.80
CA PHE A 763 40.75 -94.01 -26.55
C PHE A 763 39.96 -95.34 -26.48
N ALA A 764 39.01 -95.55 -27.39
CA ALA A 764 38.21 -96.77 -27.51
C ALA A 764 38.45 -97.51 -28.84
N LYS A 765 38.26 -98.83 -28.85
CA LYS A 765 38.22 -99.62 -30.09
C LYS A 765 36.89 -99.39 -30.82
N SER A 766 36.91 -99.48 -32.15
CA SER A 766 35.78 -99.11 -33.01
C SER A 766 34.45 -99.75 -32.58
N LYS A 767 33.42 -98.92 -32.47
CA LYS A 767 32.05 -99.24 -32.04
C LYS A 767 31.95 -99.88 -30.64
N LYS A 768 32.89 -99.58 -29.74
CA LYS A 768 32.86 -100.04 -28.34
C LYS A 768 32.44 -98.92 -27.38
N THR A 769 32.08 -99.36 -26.18
CA THR A 769 31.83 -98.52 -25.02
C THR A 769 32.48 -99.18 -23.83
N ILE A 770 33.17 -98.39 -23.02
CA ILE A 770 33.84 -98.79 -21.79
C ILE A 770 33.17 -98.03 -20.65
N SER A 771 32.70 -98.75 -19.64
CA SER A 771 32.10 -98.15 -18.44
C SER A 771 33.08 -98.21 -17.29
N PHE A 772 33.17 -97.13 -16.52
CA PHE A 772 33.96 -97.01 -15.30
C PHE A 772 33.04 -96.70 -14.13
N ASN A 773 33.27 -97.33 -12.97
CA ASN A 773 32.80 -96.75 -11.72
C ASN A 773 33.62 -95.48 -11.46
N ALA A 774 32.97 -94.39 -11.05
CA ALA A 774 33.64 -93.11 -10.83
C ALA A 774 32.99 -92.36 -9.65
N THR A 775 33.69 -91.38 -9.10
CA THR A 775 33.19 -90.53 -8.00
C THR A 775 33.16 -89.07 -8.44
N MET A 776 32.01 -88.42 -8.27
CA MET A 776 31.80 -87.01 -8.58
C MET A 776 31.75 -86.16 -7.30
N THR A 777 32.49 -85.06 -7.25
CA THR A 777 32.52 -84.07 -6.18
C THR A 777 32.31 -82.66 -6.74
N ALA A 778 31.93 -81.69 -5.90
CA ALA A 778 31.93 -80.27 -6.27
C ALA A 778 32.62 -79.39 -5.22
N ALA A 779 33.28 -78.34 -5.70
CA ALA A 779 33.89 -77.30 -4.89
C ALA A 779 33.46 -75.91 -5.39
N THR A 780 33.61 -74.88 -4.55
CA THR A 780 33.62 -73.48 -5.00
C THR A 780 35.06 -73.00 -5.10
N VAL A 781 35.44 -72.43 -6.23
CA VAL A 781 36.75 -71.83 -6.50
C VAL A 781 36.56 -70.37 -6.89
N THR A 782 37.35 -69.46 -6.32
CA THR A 782 37.25 -68.02 -6.62
C THR A 782 38.25 -67.62 -7.70
N VAL A 783 37.76 -67.17 -8.84
CA VAL A 783 38.58 -66.74 -10.00
C VAL A 783 38.28 -65.28 -10.31
N GLY A 784 39.29 -64.41 -10.27
CA GLY A 784 39.11 -62.97 -10.52
C GLY A 784 38.16 -62.28 -9.53
N GLY A 785 38.08 -62.78 -8.28
CA GLY A 785 37.14 -62.30 -7.27
C GLY A 785 35.70 -62.82 -7.40
N VAL A 786 35.41 -63.68 -8.39
CA VAL A 786 34.08 -64.28 -8.59
C VAL A 786 34.09 -65.75 -8.12
N PRO A 787 33.19 -66.16 -7.22
CA PRO A 787 33.05 -67.58 -6.85
C PRO A 787 32.41 -68.36 -8.00
N ARG A 788 32.98 -69.53 -8.30
CA ARG A 788 32.57 -70.43 -9.38
C ARG A 788 32.44 -71.86 -8.88
N THR A 789 31.51 -72.63 -9.43
CA THR A 789 31.47 -74.08 -9.15
C THR A 789 32.41 -74.83 -10.08
N VAL A 790 33.20 -75.72 -9.48
CA VAL A 790 33.99 -76.74 -10.18
C VAL A 790 33.46 -78.11 -9.77
N VAL A 791 33.19 -78.97 -10.74
CA VAL A 791 32.78 -80.37 -10.52
C VAL A 791 33.91 -81.28 -11.00
N THR A 792 34.42 -82.15 -10.15
CA THR A 792 35.48 -83.10 -10.51
C THR A 792 34.93 -84.52 -10.49
N VAL A 793 35.28 -85.31 -11.51
CA VAL A 793 34.91 -86.72 -11.63
C VAL A 793 36.17 -87.56 -11.71
N THR A 794 36.45 -88.34 -10.66
CA THR A 794 37.60 -89.24 -10.58
C THR A 794 37.20 -90.64 -11.05
N LEU A 795 37.96 -91.19 -11.99
CA LEU A 795 37.76 -92.54 -12.52
C LEU A 795 38.24 -93.60 -11.50
N GLY A 796 37.43 -94.63 -11.30
CA GLY A 796 37.83 -95.90 -10.70
C GLY A 796 38.09 -96.95 -11.77
N VAL A 797 38.07 -98.23 -11.39
CA VAL A 797 38.31 -99.33 -12.34
C VAL A 797 37.19 -99.47 -13.39
N PRO A 798 37.51 -99.86 -14.64
CA PRO A 798 36.52 -100.15 -15.66
C PRO A 798 35.66 -101.36 -15.28
N THR A 799 34.35 -101.16 -15.16
CA THR A 799 33.35 -102.20 -14.86
C THR A 799 32.94 -103.02 -16.07
N SER A 800 33.11 -102.48 -17.28
CA SER A 800 32.89 -103.22 -18.52
C SER A 800 33.77 -102.68 -19.64
N GLY A 801 34.09 -103.54 -20.61
CA GLY A 801 34.78 -103.12 -21.84
C GLY A 801 36.28 -102.82 -21.71
N ALA A 802 36.94 -103.05 -20.57
CA ALA A 802 38.35 -102.73 -20.34
C ALA A 802 39.32 -103.15 -21.47
N GLY A 803 39.19 -104.38 -21.99
CA GLY A 803 39.97 -104.87 -23.15
C GLY A 803 39.70 -104.17 -24.48
N SER A 804 38.81 -103.18 -24.51
CA SER A 804 38.49 -102.30 -25.63
C SER A 804 39.09 -100.89 -25.51
N LEU A 805 39.86 -100.61 -24.46
CA LEU A 805 40.63 -99.37 -24.35
C LEU A 805 41.81 -99.33 -25.34
N ARG A 806 42.28 -98.11 -25.58
CA ARG A 806 43.46 -97.74 -26.38
C ARG A 806 44.22 -96.63 -25.68
N THR A 807 45.53 -96.57 -25.92
CA THR A 807 46.32 -95.36 -25.64
C THR A 807 46.28 -94.43 -26.86
N SER A 808 45.75 -93.23 -26.68
CA SER A 808 45.82 -92.13 -27.64
C SER A 808 47.19 -91.46 -27.58
N THR A 809 47.75 -91.10 -28.74
CA THR A 809 49.03 -90.38 -28.86
C THR A 809 48.87 -88.98 -29.43
N THR A 810 47.63 -88.52 -29.65
CA THR A 810 47.32 -87.19 -30.16
C THR A 810 47.37 -86.16 -29.04
N SER A 811 47.97 -85.00 -29.29
CA SER A 811 47.77 -83.82 -28.44
C SER A 811 46.70 -82.92 -29.03
N VAL A 812 45.62 -82.74 -28.28
CA VAL A 812 44.36 -82.12 -28.69
C VAL A 812 43.71 -81.45 -27.48
N ALA A 813 42.73 -80.58 -27.71
CA ALA A 813 41.91 -80.01 -26.66
C ALA A 813 40.52 -80.63 -26.74
N MET A 814 40.01 -81.15 -25.62
CA MET A 814 38.67 -81.68 -25.49
C MET A 814 37.61 -80.58 -25.73
N VAL A 815 36.40 -80.99 -26.10
CA VAL A 815 35.26 -80.09 -26.26
C VAL A 815 34.09 -80.57 -25.41
N TRP A 816 33.78 -79.82 -24.35
CA TRP A 816 32.64 -80.05 -23.48
C TRP A 816 31.39 -79.35 -24.01
N THR A 817 30.30 -80.11 -24.19
CA THR A 817 28.95 -79.58 -24.45
C THR A 817 28.10 -79.72 -23.18
N PRO A 818 27.84 -78.61 -22.45
CA PRO A 818 27.01 -78.61 -21.23
C PRO A 818 25.51 -78.72 -21.56
N THR A 819 24.67 -78.93 -20.54
CA THR A 819 23.20 -78.92 -20.67
C THR A 819 22.57 -77.70 -20.01
N SER A 820 21.47 -77.20 -20.59
CA SER A 820 20.66 -76.12 -20.01
C SER A 820 19.87 -76.53 -18.76
N SER A 821 19.82 -77.82 -18.44
CA SER A 821 19.22 -78.36 -17.21
C SER A 821 19.99 -77.96 -15.95
N VAL A 822 21.26 -77.55 -16.08
CA VAL A 822 22.06 -76.98 -14.99
C VAL A 822 21.74 -75.50 -14.86
N THR A 823 21.54 -75.02 -13.63
CA THR A 823 21.20 -73.63 -13.32
C THR A 823 22.18 -72.98 -12.34
N SER A 824 22.35 -71.66 -12.45
CA SER A 824 23.03 -70.85 -11.44
C SER A 824 22.28 -70.89 -10.09
N THR A 825 22.91 -70.41 -9.02
CA THR A 825 22.22 -70.17 -7.73
C THR A 825 21.06 -69.17 -7.85
N SER A 826 21.05 -68.32 -8.89
CA SER A 826 19.97 -67.39 -9.24
C SER A 826 18.94 -67.96 -10.23
N GLY A 827 19.03 -69.26 -10.60
CA GLY A 827 18.06 -69.93 -11.47
C GLY A 827 18.25 -69.73 -12.97
N VAL A 828 19.32 -69.06 -13.41
CA VAL A 828 19.64 -68.88 -14.83
C VAL A 828 20.13 -70.21 -15.41
N THR A 829 19.57 -70.65 -16.54
CA THR A 829 19.98 -71.89 -17.24
C THR A 829 21.34 -71.76 -17.91
N CYS A 830 22.16 -72.80 -17.86
CA CYS A 830 23.46 -72.82 -18.54
C CYS A 830 23.29 -72.70 -20.06
N SER A 831 24.13 -71.87 -20.70
CA SER A 831 24.31 -71.91 -22.15
C SER A 831 24.77 -73.30 -22.59
N ILE A 832 24.16 -73.81 -23.67
CA ILE A 832 24.51 -75.10 -24.31
C ILE A 832 25.63 -74.98 -25.35
N ALA A 833 26.25 -73.80 -25.48
CA ALA A 833 27.36 -73.59 -26.40
C ALA A 833 28.54 -74.51 -26.04
N PRO A 834 29.05 -75.33 -26.98
CA PRO A 834 30.24 -76.13 -26.74
C PRO A 834 31.45 -75.23 -26.40
N MET A 835 32.24 -75.67 -25.44
CA MET A 835 33.39 -74.96 -24.91
C MET A 835 34.61 -75.88 -25.01
N THR A 836 35.67 -75.38 -25.63
CA THR A 836 36.94 -76.08 -25.81
C THR A 836 37.83 -75.86 -24.59
N GLU A 837 38.41 -76.94 -24.08
CA GLU A 837 39.43 -76.97 -23.03
C GLU A 837 40.50 -75.88 -23.19
N SER A 838 40.85 -75.25 -22.07
CA SER A 838 41.80 -74.14 -22.05
C SER A 838 43.19 -74.61 -21.62
N GLY A 839 44.24 -74.03 -22.19
CA GLY A 839 45.63 -74.39 -21.87
C GLY A 839 46.49 -74.60 -23.12
N ALA A 840 47.54 -75.41 -22.96
CA ALA A 840 48.36 -75.89 -24.07
C ALA A 840 47.91 -77.31 -24.45
N LEU A 841 48.00 -77.67 -25.73
CA LEU A 841 47.64 -79.01 -26.21
C LEU A 841 48.56 -80.07 -25.61
N ASP A 842 48.04 -80.91 -24.71
CA ASP A 842 48.74 -82.03 -24.09
C ASP A 842 48.02 -83.36 -24.40
N ARG A 843 48.20 -84.42 -23.60
CA ARG A 843 47.60 -85.75 -23.87
C ARG A 843 46.67 -86.13 -22.73
N ASP A 844 45.37 -86.03 -22.95
CA ASP A 844 44.35 -86.34 -21.95
C ASP A 844 44.51 -87.75 -21.35
N PHE A 845 44.26 -87.85 -20.04
CA PHE A 845 44.20 -89.06 -19.22
C PHE A 845 45.54 -89.83 -19.14
#